data_AF-A0A7V5VBS7-F1
#
_entry.id   AF-A0A7V5VBS7-F1
#
_cell.length_a   1.000
_cell.length_b   1.000
_cell.length_c   1.000
_cell.angle_alpha   90.00
_cell.angle_beta   90.00
_cell.angle_gamma   90.00
#
_symmetry.space_group_name_H-M   'P 1'
#
loop_
_entity.id
_entity.type
_entity.pdbx_description
1 polymer ?
#
loop_
_entity_poly.entity_id
_entity_poly.type
_entity_poly.pdbx_seq_one_letter_code
_entity_poly.pdbx_strand_id
1 'polypeptide(L)'
;MSDRAPENQTPSLPVTEELPLVSVVIPMLNEAANIRRCVESILEQTYPTDRLEVVVVDGISEDGSRDILAELSATYDNVSFYDNPLRVTPRALNIGIQNARGEVIIILGAHTKINPDFIERNIHYMLTRGEVCTGGTQINVGDTWLQQAIGVGMASKFGIPTAPYRYETKPRYVDTVVYAAYRRELLQEVGLFDEDLHIAEDAELNWRIRQAGHKIFFSPEIVSYYYPRPTLGKLFKQFFNYGLMRINVVKKHADAFKLLHLVPALAVLGGITLAALSFVNIIFLYVLLAAAGLYGAGILLGAVIEAKRTRWSYLPALPLVFFTLHAGFGIGFIIGLFKSQKWGVAIPRWAEKLLLFISDYVAVNLAFYIWAGLRYELNLPDMPEPASIFKISNIIFVFWFFVFLFFGLYREWQAQSRLDEFIQVVKAVFWGVMVIFLVTFDLNNDLSNPLPLSRMLIVTYLGLMAGFVGLGRILLHTFQRKLLELGIGMRRALIVGWGKQAHELFEKVSRYPALGYRVAGFISPEQTNGRTDYRGVPLLGSVADLAEQIEKNKAEEILIALENNDRTQLFEVISATDGLPVRLKIVPDLYSIITGQARTNQIYGFPLIEILPQLMPDWEKQTKRLIDIIVSSIILLAGTPLWLLVALIIKLDSRGPVLYAQERVGFNGKLFNIYKFRSMVHDAEKSTGPTWAAEDDPRITRVGKWIRKLRIDEVPQFYNVLKGEMSLVGPRPERPYFVEKLKKELPLYSRRLKVRPGITGWAQIKGKYDTTLEDVRQKLQYDLFYLENMSLRMDLKILINTIYVIFSGKGH
;
A
#
# COMPACT_ATOMS: atom_id res chain seq x y z
N MET A 1 -57.24 13.29 -1.56
CA MET A 1 -58.52 12.57 -1.54
C MET A 1 -58.39 11.47 -0.51
N SER A 2 -59.31 11.47 0.46
CA SER A 2 -59.40 10.51 1.55
C SER A 2 -59.85 9.16 0.99
N ASP A 3 -59.01 8.14 1.11
CA ASP A 3 -59.44 6.75 1.01
C ASP A 3 -58.97 6.00 2.26
N ARG A 4 -59.94 5.35 2.89
CA ARG A 4 -59.83 4.59 4.13
C ARG A 4 -58.76 3.51 3.98
N ALA A 5 -57.88 3.41 4.97
CA ALA A 5 -57.02 2.24 5.12
C ALA A 5 -57.90 0.98 5.22
N PRO A 6 -57.58 -0.11 4.49
CA PRO A 6 -58.29 -1.37 4.68
C PRO A 6 -57.99 -1.89 6.09
N GLU A 7 -59.05 -2.20 6.85
CA GLU A 7 -58.98 -3.02 8.06
C GLU A 7 -58.39 -4.39 7.69
N ASN A 8 -57.07 -4.53 7.84
CA ASN A 8 -56.42 -5.83 7.81
C ASN A 8 -56.74 -6.49 9.16
N GLN A 9 -57.66 -7.44 9.17
CA GLN A 9 -57.81 -8.41 10.25
C GLN A 9 -56.44 -9.07 10.48
N THR A 10 -55.88 -8.88 11.68
CA THR A 10 -54.65 -9.54 12.13
C THR A 10 -54.91 -11.05 12.11
N PRO A 11 -54.17 -11.86 11.31
CA PRO A 11 -54.28 -13.31 11.40
C PRO A 11 -53.75 -13.72 12.77
N SER A 12 -54.62 -14.24 13.63
CA SER A 12 -54.24 -14.69 14.97
C SER A 12 -53.28 -15.88 14.88
N LEU A 13 -52.11 -15.76 15.50
CA LEU A 13 -51.20 -16.89 15.74
C LEU A 13 -51.94 -18.04 16.48
N PRO A 14 -51.56 -19.31 16.27
CA PRO A 14 -52.07 -20.43 17.06
C PRO A 14 -51.76 -20.23 18.55
N VAL A 15 -52.65 -20.74 19.41
CA VAL A 15 -52.61 -20.61 20.88
C VAL A 15 -51.26 -21.08 21.43
N THR A 16 -50.76 -20.37 22.45
CA THR A 16 -49.40 -20.27 23.03
C THR A 16 -48.53 -21.54 23.23
N GLU A 17 -49.03 -22.75 23.02
CA GLU A 17 -48.24 -23.99 23.22
C GLU A 17 -47.28 -24.33 22.05
N GLU A 18 -47.50 -23.80 20.83
CA GLU A 18 -46.67 -24.10 19.64
C GLU A 18 -45.71 -22.97 19.20
N LEU A 19 -45.63 -21.84 19.92
CA LEU A 19 -44.80 -20.71 19.50
C LEU A 19 -43.31 -20.91 19.87
N PRO A 20 -42.36 -20.76 18.91
CA PRO A 20 -40.94 -20.92 19.17
C PRO A 20 -40.41 -19.79 20.07
N LEU A 21 -39.39 -20.09 20.89
CA LEU A 21 -38.62 -19.06 21.58
C LEU A 21 -37.83 -18.22 20.55
N VAL A 22 -37.96 -16.89 20.61
CA VAL A 22 -37.27 -15.96 19.71
C VAL A 22 -36.17 -15.22 20.44
N SER A 23 -34.96 -15.22 19.89
CA SER A 23 -33.84 -14.41 20.37
C SER A 23 -33.53 -13.28 19.40
N VAL A 24 -33.60 -12.04 19.88
CA VAL A 24 -33.17 -10.87 19.12
C VAL A 24 -31.74 -10.52 19.48
N VAL A 25 -30.81 -10.71 18.55
CA VAL A 25 -29.37 -10.46 18.73
C VAL A 25 -28.99 -9.09 18.17
N ILE A 26 -28.36 -8.26 18.99
CA ILE A 26 -28.05 -6.85 18.67
C ILE A 26 -26.56 -6.57 18.88
N PRO A 27 -25.76 -6.38 17.82
CA PRO A 27 -24.41 -5.85 17.96
C PRO A 27 -24.46 -4.33 18.18
N MET A 28 -23.67 -3.84 19.14
CA MET A 28 -23.68 -2.43 19.55
C MET A 28 -22.27 -1.87 19.76
N LEU A 29 -22.06 -0.60 19.38
CA LEU A 29 -20.89 0.19 19.78
C LEU A 29 -21.25 1.69 19.75
N ASN A 30 -21.20 2.34 20.91
CA ASN A 30 -21.49 3.76 21.11
C ASN A 30 -22.86 4.19 20.53
N GLU A 31 -23.94 3.65 21.08
CA GLU A 31 -25.32 3.88 20.63
C GLU A 31 -26.23 4.39 21.76
N ALA A 32 -25.70 5.20 22.69
CA ALA A 32 -26.45 5.67 23.87
C ALA A 32 -27.74 6.44 23.48
N ALA A 33 -27.73 7.11 22.33
CA ALA A 33 -28.86 7.86 21.81
C ALA A 33 -30.02 6.97 21.30
N ASN A 34 -29.75 5.71 20.94
CA ASN A 34 -30.72 4.86 20.22
C ASN A 34 -31.05 3.54 20.92
N ILE A 35 -30.12 2.97 21.71
CA ILE A 35 -30.25 1.61 22.23
C ILE A 35 -31.51 1.40 23.08
N ARG A 36 -31.86 2.37 23.93
CA ARG A 36 -33.08 2.32 24.75
C ARG A 36 -34.32 2.13 23.89
N ARG A 37 -34.49 3.01 22.89
CA ARG A 37 -35.62 2.96 21.94
C ARG A 37 -35.66 1.65 21.15
N CYS A 38 -34.49 1.10 20.82
CA CYS A 38 -34.37 -0.16 20.12
C CYS A 38 -34.90 -1.31 20.98
N VAL A 39 -34.39 -1.46 22.21
CA VAL A 39 -34.78 -2.53 23.14
C VAL A 39 -36.25 -2.40 23.54
N GLU A 40 -36.72 -1.21 23.89
CA GLU A 40 -38.13 -0.96 24.23
C GLU A 40 -39.06 -1.35 23.07
N SER A 41 -38.70 -1.06 21.81
CA SER A 41 -39.51 -1.47 20.65
C SER A 41 -39.62 -2.99 20.44
N ILE A 42 -38.69 -3.76 21.02
CA ILE A 42 -38.70 -5.22 21.00
C ILE A 42 -39.56 -5.75 22.16
N LEU A 43 -39.48 -5.13 23.33
CA LEU A 43 -40.27 -5.51 24.50
C LEU A 43 -41.76 -5.18 24.34
N GLU A 44 -42.09 -4.16 23.53
CA GLU A 44 -43.46 -3.75 23.19
C GLU A 44 -44.08 -4.54 22.01
N GLN A 45 -43.46 -5.63 21.56
CA GLN A 45 -44.00 -6.45 20.47
C GLN A 45 -45.31 -7.14 20.87
N THR A 46 -46.15 -7.46 19.88
CA THR A 46 -47.36 -8.29 20.06
C THR A 46 -47.05 -9.76 20.36
N TYR A 47 -45.79 -10.18 20.18
CA TYR A 47 -45.34 -11.53 20.48
C TYR A 47 -45.20 -11.77 22.00
N PRO A 48 -45.54 -12.96 22.53
CA PRO A 48 -45.49 -13.21 23.97
C PRO A 48 -44.10 -12.96 24.58
N THR A 49 -44.05 -12.16 25.64
CA THR A 49 -42.79 -11.72 26.28
C THR A 49 -42.02 -12.88 26.92
N ASP A 50 -42.72 -13.90 27.41
CA ASP A 50 -42.15 -15.15 27.95
C ASP A 50 -41.50 -16.04 26.86
N ARG A 51 -41.81 -15.77 25.59
CA ARG A 51 -41.22 -16.43 24.41
C ARG A 51 -40.25 -15.51 23.65
N LEU A 52 -39.79 -14.44 24.28
CA LEU A 52 -38.91 -13.45 23.68
C LEU A 52 -37.72 -13.17 24.59
N GLU A 53 -36.51 -13.19 24.03
CA GLU A 53 -35.31 -12.70 24.69
C GLU A 53 -34.51 -11.74 23.81
N VAL A 54 -33.81 -10.81 24.45
CA VAL A 54 -32.95 -9.81 23.81
C VAL A 54 -31.51 -10.02 24.27
N VAL A 55 -30.61 -10.20 23.31
CA VAL A 55 -29.18 -10.43 23.54
C VAL A 55 -28.39 -9.31 22.90
N VAL A 56 -27.86 -8.39 23.70
CA VAL A 56 -27.06 -7.26 23.23
C VAL A 56 -25.58 -7.57 23.37
N VAL A 57 -24.77 -7.36 22.33
CA VAL A 57 -23.32 -7.59 22.39
C VAL A 57 -22.58 -6.28 22.17
N ASP A 58 -21.98 -5.77 23.25
CA ASP A 58 -21.36 -4.45 23.33
C ASP A 58 -19.87 -4.46 22.98
N GLY A 59 -19.46 -3.56 22.08
CA GLY A 59 -18.07 -3.35 21.69
C GLY A 59 -17.19 -2.61 22.71
N ILE A 60 -17.52 -2.68 24.01
CA ILE A 60 -16.92 -1.84 25.07
C ILE A 60 -17.17 -0.36 24.74
N SER A 61 -18.45 0.02 24.77
CA SER A 61 -18.89 1.39 24.50
C SER A 61 -18.40 2.37 25.57
N GLU A 62 -18.11 3.59 25.14
CA GLU A 62 -17.51 4.67 25.95
C GLU A 62 -18.46 5.89 26.10
N ASP A 63 -19.67 5.83 25.54
CA ASP A 63 -20.62 6.95 25.44
C ASP A 63 -21.82 6.85 26.42
N GLY A 64 -21.75 5.97 27.41
CA GLY A 64 -22.84 5.69 28.35
C GLY A 64 -23.82 4.59 27.91
N SER A 65 -23.62 3.95 26.74
CA SER A 65 -24.49 2.85 26.29
C SER A 65 -24.58 1.68 27.28
N ARG A 66 -23.48 1.37 27.99
CA ARG A 66 -23.42 0.25 28.94
C ARG A 66 -24.26 0.50 30.19
N ASP A 67 -24.31 1.75 30.65
CA ASP A 67 -25.12 2.12 31.83
C ASP A 67 -26.61 1.89 31.53
N ILE A 68 -27.05 2.25 30.31
CA ILE A 68 -28.41 1.99 29.83
C ILE A 68 -28.70 0.48 29.76
N LEU A 69 -27.76 -0.33 29.26
CA LEU A 69 -27.94 -1.79 29.22
C LEU A 69 -28.00 -2.43 30.60
N ALA A 70 -27.20 -1.94 31.55
CA ALA A 70 -27.24 -2.42 32.94
C ALA A 70 -28.59 -2.11 33.59
N GLU A 71 -29.13 -0.91 33.35
CA GLU A 71 -30.49 -0.53 33.81
C GLU A 71 -31.58 -1.41 33.18
N LEU A 72 -31.53 -1.63 31.87
CA LEU A 72 -32.51 -2.46 31.15
C LEU A 72 -32.44 -3.93 31.61
N SER A 73 -31.24 -4.49 31.77
CA SER A 73 -31.06 -5.87 32.22
C SER A 73 -31.46 -6.07 33.69
N ALA A 74 -31.35 -5.03 34.53
CA ALA A 74 -31.87 -5.06 35.89
C ALA A 74 -33.41 -4.95 35.96
N THR A 75 -34.03 -4.37 34.92
CA THR A 75 -35.49 -4.17 34.84
C THR A 75 -36.21 -5.35 34.18
N TYR A 76 -35.58 -5.99 33.20
CA TYR A 76 -36.18 -7.03 32.37
C TYR A 76 -35.35 -8.31 32.37
N ASP A 77 -35.91 -9.40 32.92
CA ASP A 77 -35.23 -10.71 33.03
C ASP A 77 -34.89 -11.35 31.68
N ASN A 78 -35.54 -10.92 30.61
CA ASN A 78 -35.32 -11.40 29.25
C ASN A 78 -34.34 -10.53 28.44
N VAL A 79 -33.64 -9.58 29.08
CA VAL A 79 -32.60 -8.76 28.46
C VAL A 79 -31.24 -9.12 29.05
N SER A 80 -30.31 -9.56 28.19
CA SER A 80 -28.93 -9.89 28.55
C SER A 80 -27.93 -9.16 27.67
N PHE A 81 -26.71 -8.95 28.18
CA PHE A 81 -25.64 -8.36 27.38
C PHE A 81 -24.26 -8.99 27.61
N TYR A 82 -23.43 -8.95 26.56
CA TYR A 82 -22.10 -9.58 26.51
C TYR A 82 -21.04 -8.64 25.91
N ASP A 83 -19.76 -8.93 26.16
CA ASP A 83 -18.64 -8.11 25.69
C ASP A 83 -18.05 -8.58 24.35
N ASN A 84 -17.72 -7.61 23.49
CA ASN A 84 -16.96 -7.80 22.26
C ASN A 84 -15.73 -6.87 22.23
N PRO A 85 -14.61 -7.26 22.88
CA PRO A 85 -13.43 -6.40 23.02
C PRO A 85 -12.75 -6.06 21.70
N LEU A 86 -12.94 -6.86 20.65
CA LEU A 86 -12.34 -6.63 19.34
C LEU A 86 -13.10 -5.61 18.49
N ARG A 87 -14.30 -5.18 18.91
CA ARG A 87 -15.13 -4.20 18.17
C ARG A 87 -15.43 -4.62 16.73
N VAL A 88 -15.69 -5.91 16.52
CA VAL A 88 -16.01 -6.51 15.22
C VAL A 88 -17.47 -7.01 15.18
N THR A 89 -18.26 -6.52 14.22
CA THR A 89 -19.71 -6.83 14.13
C THR A 89 -20.02 -8.33 13.93
N PRO A 90 -19.44 -9.06 12.95
CA PRO A 90 -19.67 -10.50 12.82
C PRO A 90 -19.38 -11.30 14.09
N ARG A 91 -18.32 -10.93 14.83
CA ARG A 91 -17.98 -11.56 16.11
C ARG A 91 -19.02 -11.25 17.18
N ALA A 92 -19.51 -10.01 17.24
CA ALA A 92 -20.63 -9.67 18.13
C ALA A 92 -21.87 -10.51 17.82
N LEU A 93 -22.21 -10.66 16.54
CA LEU A 93 -23.32 -11.51 16.10
C LEU A 93 -23.11 -12.97 16.52
N ASN A 94 -21.92 -13.53 16.30
CA ASN A 94 -21.61 -14.91 16.68
C ASN A 94 -21.68 -15.12 18.20
N ILE A 95 -21.10 -14.22 19.00
CA ILE A 95 -21.21 -14.25 20.47
C ILE A 95 -22.69 -14.24 20.88
N GLY A 96 -23.48 -13.34 20.28
CA GLY A 96 -24.91 -13.23 20.59
C GLY A 96 -25.70 -14.49 20.21
N ILE A 97 -25.44 -15.07 19.04
CA ILE A 97 -26.09 -16.32 18.59
C ILE A 97 -25.72 -17.50 19.47
N GLN A 98 -24.46 -17.58 19.90
CA GLN A 98 -23.98 -18.65 20.77
C GLN A 98 -24.59 -18.59 22.18
N ASN A 99 -24.86 -17.40 22.69
CA ASN A 99 -25.47 -17.19 24.01
C ASN A 99 -27.01 -17.13 23.96
N ALA A 100 -27.60 -16.99 22.78
CA ALA A 100 -29.04 -17.07 22.57
C ALA A 100 -29.56 -18.50 22.80
N ARG A 101 -30.79 -18.62 23.31
CA ARG A 101 -31.52 -19.89 23.54
C ARG A 101 -32.65 -20.15 22.55
N GLY A 102 -33.11 -19.13 21.83
CA GLY A 102 -34.26 -19.20 20.94
C GLY A 102 -34.07 -20.09 19.71
N GLU A 103 -35.13 -20.77 19.32
CA GLU A 103 -35.22 -21.60 18.11
C GLU A 103 -35.19 -20.74 16.84
N VAL A 104 -35.64 -19.49 16.95
CA VAL A 104 -35.53 -18.48 15.90
C VAL A 104 -34.63 -17.35 16.36
N ILE A 105 -33.65 -17.00 15.53
CA ILE A 105 -32.73 -15.90 15.74
C ILE A 105 -33.10 -14.75 14.82
N ILE A 106 -33.37 -13.58 15.39
CA ILE A 106 -33.54 -12.33 14.65
C ILE A 106 -32.32 -11.46 14.89
N ILE A 107 -31.77 -10.89 13.83
CA ILE A 107 -30.63 -9.98 13.95
C ILE A 107 -31.10 -8.55 13.72
N LEU A 108 -30.76 -7.64 14.63
CA LEU A 108 -31.17 -6.25 14.56
C LEU A 108 -29.99 -5.30 14.81
N GLY A 109 -29.95 -4.16 14.13
CA GLY A 109 -28.97 -3.11 14.45
C GLY A 109 -29.46 -2.20 15.58
N ALA A 110 -28.57 -1.78 16.48
CA ALA A 110 -28.89 -0.96 17.67
C ALA A 110 -29.55 0.41 17.38
N HIS A 111 -29.52 0.90 16.13
CA HIS A 111 -30.15 2.15 15.68
C HIS A 111 -31.48 1.93 14.93
N THR A 112 -32.15 0.81 15.18
CA THR A 112 -33.37 0.39 14.48
C THR A 112 -34.58 0.47 15.40
N LYS A 113 -35.76 0.80 14.85
CA LYS A 113 -37.05 0.57 15.50
C LYS A 113 -37.86 -0.40 14.66
N ILE A 114 -38.52 -1.36 15.27
CA ILE A 114 -39.40 -2.32 14.57
C ILE A 114 -40.88 -2.02 14.80
N ASN A 115 -41.74 -2.43 13.87
CA ASN A 115 -43.19 -2.33 14.03
C ASN A 115 -43.68 -3.30 15.12
N PRO A 116 -44.76 -3.03 15.88
CA PRO A 116 -45.20 -3.89 16.98
C PRO A 116 -45.47 -5.36 16.60
N ASP A 117 -45.83 -5.63 15.35
CA ASP A 117 -46.09 -6.99 14.83
C ASP A 117 -44.89 -7.61 14.09
N PHE A 118 -43.70 -6.99 14.14
CA PHE A 118 -42.54 -7.43 13.34
C PHE A 118 -42.12 -8.88 13.65
N ILE A 119 -42.03 -9.24 14.93
CA ILE A 119 -41.65 -10.60 15.33
C ILE A 119 -42.77 -11.59 14.97
N GLU A 120 -44.01 -11.27 15.34
CA GLU A 120 -45.19 -12.08 15.04
C GLU A 120 -45.31 -12.38 13.54
N ARG A 121 -45.12 -11.38 12.67
CA ARG A 121 -45.17 -11.56 11.21
C ARG A 121 -44.06 -12.46 10.68
N ASN A 122 -42.83 -12.31 11.17
CA ASN A 122 -41.73 -13.21 10.80
C ASN A 122 -42.09 -14.67 11.14
N ILE A 123 -42.50 -14.92 12.39
CA ILE A 123 -42.87 -16.25 12.87
C ILE A 123 -44.07 -16.80 12.09
N HIS A 124 -45.10 -15.99 11.84
CA HIS A 124 -46.25 -16.37 11.04
C HIS A 124 -45.84 -16.91 9.66
N TYR A 125 -45.00 -16.19 8.91
CA TYR A 125 -44.54 -16.66 7.60
C TYR A 125 -43.61 -17.89 7.70
N MET A 126 -42.77 -17.99 8.72
CA MET A 126 -41.92 -19.16 8.93
C MET A 126 -42.72 -20.43 9.23
N LEU A 127 -43.81 -20.33 10.00
CA LEU A 127 -44.66 -21.47 10.35
C LEU A 127 -45.61 -21.84 9.22
N THR A 128 -46.34 -20.87 8.65
CA THR A 128 -47.38 -21.15 7.63
C THR A 128 -46.81 -21.62 6.30
N ARG A 129 -45.57 -21.21 5.96
CA ARG A 129 -44.92 -21.56 4.69
C ARG A 129 -43.75 -22.53 4.83
N GLY A 130 -43.32 -22.83 6.05
CA GLY A 130 -42.14 -23.67 6.31
C GLY A 130 -40.83 -23.01 5.90
N GLU A 131 -40.76 -21.67 5.85
CA GLU A 131 -39.55 -20.95 5.45
C GLU A 131 -38.51 -20.97 6.59
N VAL A 132 -37.23 -21.11 6.20
CA VAL A 132 -36.10 -21.12 7.15
C VAL A 132 -35.51 -19.72 7.39
N CYS A 133 -35.79 -18.77 6.49
CA CYS A 133 -35.30 -17.39 6.53
C CYS A 133 -36.35 -16.43 5.98
N THR A 134 -36.79 -15.47 6.81
CA THR A 134 -37.78 -14.45 6.45
C THR A 134 -37.27 -13.05 6.75
N GLY A 135 -37.79 -12.05 6.04
CA GLY A 135 -37.54 -10.65 6.34
C GLY A 135 -38.46 -9.70 5.59
N GLY A 136 -38.26 -8.41 5.80
CA GLY A 136 -39.29 -7.42 5.51
C GLY A 136 -38.82 -6.12 4.86
N THR A 137 -39.79 -5.21 4.69
CA THR A 137 -39.58 -3.86 4.18
C THR A 137 -38.79 -3.01 5.16
N GLN A 138 -37.80 -2.30 4.64
CA GLN A 138 -37.09 -1.26 5.37
C GLN A 138 -37.64 0.12 4.99
N ILE A 139 -38.34 0.78 5.92
CA ILE A 139 -38.82 2.15 5.74
C ILE A 139 -37.76 3.11 6.27
N ASN A 140 -37.33 4.03 5.41
CA ASN A 140 -36.36 5.05 5.78
C ASN A 140 -37.05 6.23 6.46
N VAL A 141 -36.63 6.59 7.68
CA VAL A 141 -37.16 7.69 8.49
C VAL A 141 -36.07 8.75 8.68
N GLY A 142 -36.41 10.03 8.65
CA GLY A 142 -35.44 11.09 8.82
C GLY A 142 -36.03 12.33 9.47
N ASP A 143 -35.23 12.98 10.31
CA ASP A 143 -35.61 14.17 11.07
C ASP A 143 -35.43 15.45 10.25
N THR A 144 -34.61 15.39 9.19
CA THR A 144 -34.32 16.55 8.32
C THR A 144 -34.77 16.31 6.88
N TRP A 145 -35.06 17.41 6.16
CA TRP A 145 -35.44 17.36 4.74
C TRP A 145 -34.43 16.60 3.88
N LEU A 146 -33.13 16.83 4.08
CA LEU A 146 -32.07 16.14 3.33
C LEU A 146 -32.01 14.65 3.68
N GLN A 147 -32.13 14.29 4.95
CA GLN A 147 -32.13 12.88 5.38
C GLN A 147 -33.34 12.11 4.83
N GLN A 148 -34.51 12.76 4.76
CA GLN A 148 -35.70 12.20 4.11
C GLN A 148 -35.48 12.01 2.61
N ALA A 149 -34.92 13.00 1.91
CA ALA A 149 -34.57 12.88 0.49
C ALA A 149 -33.53 11.76 0.23
N ILE A 150 -32.54 11.60 1.12
CA ILE A 150 -31.61 10.46 1.09
C ILE A 150 -32.37 9.15 1.25
N GLY A 151 -33.32 9.08 2.19
CA GLY A 151 -34.19 7.93 2.38
C GLY A 151 -34.97 7.55 1.12
N VAL A 152 -35.54 8.53 0.41
CA VAL A 152 -36.22 8.33 -0.88
C VAL A 152 -35.24 7.81 -1.94
N GLY A 153 -34.06 8.40 -2.07
CA GLY A 153 -33.05 7.96 -3.03
C GLY A 153 -32.56 6.52 -2.77
N MET A 154 -32.39 6.13 -1.50
CA MET A 154 -32.05 4.76 -1.13
C MET A 154 -33.20 3.77 -1.40
N ALA A 155 -34.46 4.22 -1.30
CA ALA A 155 -35.64 3.43 -1.61
C ALA A 155 -35.95 3.36 -3.13
N SER A 156 -35.10 3.95 -3.98
CA SER A 156 -35.26 3.89 -5.42
C SER A 156 -34.54 2.69 -6.03
N LYS A 157 -35.18 2.05 -7.02
CA LYS A 157 -34.54 1.06 -7.89
C LYS A 157 -33.38 1.66 -8.70
N PHE A 158 -33.44 2.96 -9.01
CA PHE A 158 -32.34 3.65 -9.68
C PHE A 158 -31.13 3.83 -8.74
N GLY A 159 -31.38 4.10 -7.45
CA GLY A 159 -30.31 4.27 -6.46
C GLY A 159 -29.67 2.97 -5.98
N ILE A 160 -30.48 1.97 -5.58
CA ILE A 160 -29.97 0.69 -5.04
C ILE A 160 -30.76 -0.49 -5.62
N PRO A 161 -30.51 -0.88 -6.89
CA PRO A 161 -31.29 -1.93 -7.54
C PRO A 161 -31.12 -3.31 -6.89
N THR A 162 -30.05 -3.56 -6.13
CA THR A 162 -29.75 -4.86 -5.52
C THR A 162 -30.43 -5.11 -4.18
N ALA A 163 -31.18 -4.15 -3.64
CA ALA A 163 -31.81 -4.21 -2.32
C ALA A 163 -33.35 -4.18 -2.45
N PRO A 164 -34.00 -5.27 -2.88
CA PRO A 164 -35.43 -5.30 -3.18
C PRO A 164 -36.32 -4.96 -1.97
N TYR A 165 -35.85 -5.28 -0.76
CA TYR A 165 -36.53 -4.95 0.51
C TYR A 165 -36.75 -3.45 0.76
N ARG A 166 -36.24 -2.57 -0.11
CA ARG A 166 -36.44 -1.11 -0.04
C ARG A 166 -37.56 -0.59 -0.93
N TYR A 167 -37.98 -1.35 -1.93
CA TYR A 167 -38.90 -0.87 -2.98
C TYR A 167 -39.92 -1.90 -3.48
N GLU A 168 -39.75 -3.18 -3.14
CA GLU A 168 -40.68 -4.23 -3.53
C GLU A 168 -41.94 -4.14 -2.66
N THR A 169 -43.11 -4.33 -3.29
CA THR A 169 -44.42 -4.17 -2.63
C THR A 169 -45.21 -5.48 -2.56
N LYS A 170 -44.63 -6.59 -3.04
CA LYS A 170 -45.27 -7.90 -3.08
C LYS A 170 -44.40 -8.97 -2.42
N PRO A 171 -45.01 -9.95 -1.71
CA PRO A 171 -44.27 -11.08 -1.17
C PRO A 171 -43.58 -11.88 -2.28
N ARG A 172 -42.30 -12.22 -2.10
CA ARG A 172 -41.51 -12.98 -3.07
C ARG A 172 -40.21 -13.52 -2.46
N TYR A 173 -39.56 -14.44 -3.15
CA TYR A 173 -38.17 -14.79 -2.85
C TYR A 173 -37.21 -13.71 -3.36
N VAL A 174 -36.20 -13.42 -2.54
CA VAL A 174 -35.15 -12.43 -2.81
C VAL A 174 -33.78 -12.99 -2.46
N ASP A 175 -32.72 -12.33 -2.92
CA ASP A 175 -31.35 -12.74 -2.57
C ASP A 175 -30.89 -12.26 -1.20
N THR A 176 -31.58 -11.26 -0.65
CA THR A 176 -31.22 -10.62 0.61
C THR A 176 -32.41 -9.85 1.17
N VAL A 177 -32.51 -9.84 2.49
CA VAL A 177 -33.42 -8.99 3.28
C VAL A 177 -32.60 -8.25 4.33
N VAL A 178 -33.18 -7.23 4.96
CA VAL A 178 -32.59 -6.61 6.15
C VAL A 178 -33.21 -7.23 7.40
N TYR A 179 -32.43 -7.32 8.48
CA TYR A 179 -32.89 -7.80 9.79
C TYR A 179 -33.64 -9.14 9.73
N ALA A 180 -33.07 -10.12 9.02
CA ALA A 180 -33.74 -11.39 8.80
C ALA A 180 -33.96 -12.17 10.11
N ALA A 181 -35.04 -12.95 10.12
CA ALA A 181 -35.24 -14.03 11.07
C ALA A 181 -34.73 -15.33 10.46
N TYR A 182 -33.94 -16.08 11.23
CA TYR A 182 -33.33 -17.34 10.83
C TYR A 182 -33.76 -18.45 11.79
N ARG A 183 -34.12 -19.63 11.28
CA ARG A 183 -34.20 -20.83 12.13
C ARG A 183 -32.79 -21.16 12.61
N ARG A 184 -32.65 -21.53 13.89
CA ARG A 184 -31.34 -21.91 14.45
C ARG A 184 -30.70 -23.06 13.68
N GLU A 185 -31.49 -24.03 13.25
CA GLU A 185 -31.06 -25.17 12.45
C GLU A 185 -30.36 -24.74 11.14
N LEU A 186 -30.85 -23.69 10.49
CA LEU A 186 -30.23 -23.13 9.29
C LEU A 186 -28.81 -22.61 9.59
N LEU A 187 -28.64 -21.90 10.71
CA LEU A 187 -27.33 -21.36 11.11
C LEU A 187 -26.36 -22.48 11.55
N GLN A 188 -26.88 -23.59 12.07
CA GLN A 188 -26.09 -24.79 12.36
C GLN A 188 -25.65 -25.52 11.08
N GLU A 189 -26.52 -25.57 10.07
CA GLU A 189 -26.24 -26.17 8.76
C GLU A 189 -25.21 -25.36 7.97
N VAL A 190 -25.46 -24.06 7.78
CA VAL A 190 -24.62 -23.23 6.89
C VAL A 190 -23.42 -22.61 7.60
N GLY A 191 -23.40 -22.62 8.93
CA GLY A 191 -22.40 -21.99 9.79
C GLY A 191 -22.72 -20.53 10.15
N LEU A 192 -22.08 -20.01 11.21
CA LEU A 192 -22.27 -18.64 11.70
C LEU A 192 -21.64 -17.56 10.79
N PHE A 193 -21.65 -16.29 11.19
CA PHE A 193 -21.06 -15.19 10.42
C PHE A 193 -19.55 -15.34 10.31
N ASP A 194 -19.00 -15.01 9.15
CA ASP A 194 -17.55 -15.00 8.94
C ASP A 194 -16.91 -13.82 9.68
N GLU A 195 -16.14 -14.10 10.73
CA GLU A 195 -15.46 -13.09 11.54
C GLU A 195 -14.40 -12.28 10.77
N ASP A 196 -13.92 -12.81 9.64
CA ASP A 196 -12.97 -12.11 8.77
C ASP A 196 -13.66 -10.99 7.96
N LEU A 197 -15.00 -11.02 7.81
CA LEU A 197 -15.78 -10.08 7.00
C LEU A 197 -16.39 -8.97 7.86
N HIS A 198 -15.59 -8.00 8.28
CA HIS A 198 -16.04 -6.90 9.16
C HIS A 198 -17.27 -6.08 8.68
N ILE A 199 -17.60 -6.11 7.38
CA ILE A 199 -18.76 -5.46 6.74
C ILE A 199 -19.19 -6.34 5.55
N ALA A 200 -20.50 -6.47 5.31
CA ALA A 200 -21.14 -7.31 4.29
C ALA A 200 -21.17 -8.82 4.62
N GLU A 201 -21.07 -9.12 5.91
CA GLU A 201 -21.24 -10.44 6.51
C GLU A 201 -22.64 -11.03 6.25
N ASP A 202 -23.65 -10.17 6.23
CA ASP A 202 -25.03 -10.51 5.88
C ASP A 202 -25.14 -11.05 4.44
N ALA A 203 -24.47 -10.39 3.50
CA ALA A 203 -24.48 -10.76 2.10
C ALA A 203 -23.74 -12.08 1.85
N GLU A 204 -22.70 -12.39 2.62
CA GLU A 204 -21.99 -13.67 2.53
C GLU A 204 -22.80 -14.82 3.14
N LEU A 205 -23.44 -14.60 4.30
CA LEU A 205 -24.34 -15.58 4.89
C LEU A 205 -25.54 -15.86 3.98
N ASN A 206 -26.18 -14.82 3.45
CA ASN A 206 -27.29 -14.95 2.49
C ASN A 206 -26.87 -15.67 1.20
N TRP A 207 -25.59 -15.59 0.81
CA TRP A 207 -25.05 -16.41 -0.27
C TRP A 207 -24.94 -17.88 0.16
N ARG A 208 -24.37 -18.19 1.33
CA ARG A 208 -24.27 -19.58 1.84
C ARG A 208 -25.63 -20.25 1.99
N ILE A 209 -26.63 -19.54 2.51
CA ILE A 209 -28.02 -20.02 2.62
C ILE A 209 -28.55 -20.46 1.24
N ARG A 210 -28.35 -19.65 0.20
CA ARG A 210 -28.79 -19.98 -1.16
C ARG A 210 -28.00 -21.13 -1.78
N GLN A 211 -26.71 -21.26 -1.47
CA GLN A 211 -25.89 -22.40 -1.94
C GLN A 211 -26.30 -23.72 -1.29
N ALA A 212 -26.78 -23.69 -0.04
CA ALA A 212 -27.37 -24.84 0.62
C ALA A 212 -28.77 -25.22 0.07
N GLY A 213 -29.28 -24.48 -0.94
CA GLY A 213 -30.57 -24.75 -1.59
C GLY A 213 -31.77 -24.07 -0.93
N HIS A 214 -31.56 -23.34 0.17
CA HIS A 214 -32.60 -22.60 0.87
C HIS A 214 -32.96 -21.29 0.16
N LYS A 215 -34.18 -20.81 0.39
CA LYS A 215 -34.68 -19.54 -0.15
C LYS A 215 -34.89 -18.53 0.97
N ILE A 216 -34.77 -17.25 0.64
CA ILE A 216 -35.03 -16.15 1.56
C ILE A 216 -36.35 -15.51 1.15
N PHE A 217 -37.34 -15.57 2.04
CA PHE A 217 -38.68 -15.05 1.78
C PHE A 217 -38.81 -13.61 2.27
N PHE A 218 -39.23 -12.72 1.36
CA PHE A 218 -39.53 -11.33 1.67
C PHE A 218 -41.05 -11.13 1.71
N SER A 219 -41.54 -10.46 2.76
CA SER A 219 -42.93 -9.96 2.84
C SER A 219 -42.97 -8.47 3.16
N PRO A 220 -43.77 -7.66 2.43
CA PRO A 220 -43.90 -6.24 2.71
C PRO A 220 -44.61 -5.94 4.04
N GLU A 221 -45.30 -6.92 4.63
CA GLU A 221 -45.99 -6.82 5.92
C GLU A 221 -45.04 -6.82 7.11
N ILE A 222 -43.84 -7.38 6.95
CA ILE A 222 -42.79 -7.30 7.97
C ILE A 222 -42.13 -5.92 7.83
N VAL A 223 -42.29 -5.01 8.79
CA VAL A 223 -41.85 -3.61 8.66
C VAL A 223 -40.82 -3.22 9.72
N SER A 224 -39.70 -2.67 9.24
CA SER A 224 -38.65 -2.08 10.10
C SER A 224 -38.36 -0.63 9.70
N TYR A 225 -37.95 0.20 10.67
CA TYR A 225 -37.62 1.60 10.47
C TYR A 225 -36.12 1.84 10.62
N TYR A 226 -35.53 2.47 9.61
CA TYR A 226 -34.11 2.78 9.53
C TYR A 226 -33.88 4.27 9.38
N TYR A 227 -32.88 4.80 10.08
CA TYR A 227 -32.49 6.20 9.98
C TYR A 227 -31.30 6.37 9.02
N PRO A 228 -31.48 6.93 7.80
CA PRO A 228 -30.38 7.17 6.87
C PRO A 228 -29.39 8.19 7.41
N ARG A 229 -28.22 8.27 6.77
CA ARG A 229 -27.20 9.25 7.14
C ARG A 229 -27.71 10.69 6.90
N PRO A 230 -27.43 11.63 7.81
CA PRO A 230 -28.01 12.98 7.74
C PRO A 230 -27.36 13.89 6.70
N THR A 231 -26.19 13.52 6.14
CA THR A 231 -25.45 14.33 5.18
C THR A 231 -24.92 13.49 4.02
N LEU A 232 -24.73 14.12 2.86
CA LEU A 232 -24.16 13.48 1.67
C LEU A 232 -22.75 12.94 1.91
N GLY A 233 -21.91 13.63 2.70
CA GLY A 233 -20.57 13.14 3.03
C GLY A 233 -20.58 11.84 3.85
N LYS A 234 -21.51 11.72 4.82
CA LYS A 234 -21.69 10.48 5.59
C LYS A 234 -22.29 9.37 4.72
N LEU A 235 -23.19 9.70 3.80
CA LEU A 235 -23.75 8.78 2.81
C LEU A 235 -22.67 8.26 1.86
N PHE A 236 -21.82 9.14 1.33
CA PHE A 236 -20.68 8.77 0.48
C PHE A 236 -19.78 7.76 1.19
N LYS A 237 -19.41 8.04 2.45
CA LYS A 237 -18.59 7.13 3.26
C LYS A 237 -19.25 5.76 3.45
N GLN A 238 -20.56 5.71 3.67
CA GLN A 238 -21.31 4.46 3.77
C GLN A 238 -21.25 3.64 2.48
N PHE A 239 -21.57 4.26 1.33
CA PHE A 239 -21.58 3.57 0.04
C PHE A 239 -20.18 3.21 -0.45
N PHE A 240 -19.19 4.03 -0.15
CA PHE A 240 -17.78 3.70 -0.33
C PHE A 240 -17.41 2.42 0.41
N ASN A 241 -17.77 2.31 1.70
CA ASN A 241 -17.51 1.10 2.47
C ASN A 241 -18.26 -0.12 1.90
N TYR A 242 -19.51 0.05 1.46
CA TYR A 242 -20.27 -1.03 0.82
C TYR A 242 -19.62 -1.53 -0.47
N GLY A 243 -19.19 -0.63 -1.36
CA GLY A 243 -18.47 -1.00 -2.58
C GLY A 243 -17.16 -1.73 -2.27
N LEU A 244 -16.38 -1.19 -1.32
CA LEU A 244 -15.11 -1.74 -0.87
C LEU A 244 -15.22 -3.18 -0.38
N MET A 245 -16.26 -3.47 0.40
CA MET A 245 -16.44 -4.74 1.10
C MET A 245 -17.14 -5.77 0.23
N ARG A 246 -17.96 -5.36 -0.74
CA ARG A 246 -18.56 -6.25 -1.73
C ARG A 246 -17.52 -7.09 -2.47
N ILE A 247 -16.33 -6.52 -2.71
CA ILE A 247 -15.23 -7.26 -3.32
C ILE A 247 -14.70 -8.37 -2.41
N ASN A 248 -14.70 -8.22 -1.09
CA ASN A 248 -14.22 -9.29 -0.21
C ASN A 248 -15.10 -10.53 -0.32
N VAL A 249 -16.42 -10.34 -0.42
CA VAL A 249 -17.36 -11.42 -0.69
C VAL A 249 -17.08 -12.05 -2.06
N VAL A 250 -16.90 -11.24 -3.11
CA VAL A 250 -16.60 -11.73 -4.48
C VAL A 250 -15.25 -12.47 -4.55
N LYS A 251 -14.24 -12.04 -3.79
CA LYS A 251 -12.93 -12.69 -3.74
C LYS A 251 -12.99 -14.05 -3.05
N LYS A 252 -13.89 -14.21 -2.07
CA LYS A 252 -14.12 -15.48 -1.39
C LYS A 252 -14.99 -16.41 -2.23
N HIS A 253 -16.03 -15.85 -2.85
CA HIS A 253 -17.07 -16.54 -3.62
C HIS A 253 -17.29 -15.83 -4.95
N ALA A 254 -16.59 -16.25 -6.01
CA ALA A 254 -16.60 -15.57 -7.30
C ALA A 254 -18.00 -15.53 -7.95
N ASP A 255 -18.82 -16.54 -7.69
CA ASP A 255 -20.20 -16.70 -8.14
C ASP A 255 -21.19 -15.80 -7.39
N ALA A 256 -20.80 -15.21 -6.23
CA ALA A 256 -21.59 -14.16 -5.56
C ALA A 256 -21.62 -12.84 -6.35
N PHE A 257 -20.82 -12.73 -7.42
CA PHE A 257 -20.73 -11.55 -8.27
C PHE A 257 -21.97 -11.37 -9.16
N LYS A 258 -22.40 -10.11 -9.30
CA LYS A 258 -23.45 -9.71 -10.25
C LYS A 258 -22.91 -8.59 -11.12
N LEU A 259 -23.20 -8.64 -12.42
CA LEU A 259 -22.83 -7.60 -13.39
C LEU A 259 -23.25 -6.20 -12.95
N LEU A 260 -24.38 -6.09 -12.24
CA LEU A 260 -24.92 -4.82 -11.78
C LEU A 260 -24.01 -4.10 -10.75
N HIS A 261 -23.19 -4.83 -9.98
CA HIS A 261 -22.22 -4.21 -9.08
C HIS A 261 -21.07 -3.54 -9.86
N LEU A 262 -20.83 -3.97 -11.10
CA LEU A 262 -19.72 -3.46 -11.92
C LEU A 262 -20.06 -2.12 -12.58
N VAL A 263 -21.35 -1.82 -12.76
CA VAL A 263 -21.80 -0.63 -13.50
C VAL A 263 -21.26 0.68 -12.90
N PRO A 264 -21.38 0.95 -11.58
CA PRO A 264 -20.82 2.19 -11.01
C PRO A 264 -19.28 2.24 -11.09
N ALA A 265 -18.61 1.09 -10.96
CA ALA A 265 -17.15 1.01 -11.08
C ALA A 265 -16.66 1.28 -12.51
N LEU A 266 -17.35 0.74 -13.52
CA LEU A 266 -17.05 1.00 -14.93
C LEU A 266 -17.33 2.44 -15.32
N ALA A 267 -18.39 3.05 -14.79
CA ALA A 267 -18.68 4.46 -15.03
C ALA A 267 -17.54 5.36 -14.52
N VAL A 268 -17.03 5.09 -13.31
CA VAL A 268 -15.91 5.85 -12.72
C VAL A 268 -14.61 5.60 -13.49
N LEU A 269 -14.24 4.34 -13.73
CA LEU A 269 -13.01 4.00 -14.46
C LEU A 269 -13.04 4.49 -15.91
N GLY A 270 -14.17 4.31 -16.60
CA GLY A 270 -14.38 4.76 -17.97
C GLY A 270 -14.28 6.28 -18.07
N GLY A 271 -14.89 7.02 -17.13
CA GLY A 271 -14.77 8.47 -17.05
C GLY A 271 -13.33 8.94 -16.87
N ILE A 272 -12.59 8.36 -15.93
CA ILE A 272 -11.16 8.67 -15.71
C ILE A 272 -10.33 8.33 -16.95
N THR A 273 -10.58 7.18 -17.57
CA THR A 273 -9.84 6.72 -18.75
C THR A 273 -10.08 7.64 -19.95
N LEU A 274 -11.34 8.00 -20.22
CA LEU A 274 -11.69 8.93 -21.28
C LEU A 274 -11.13 10.34 -21.02
N ALA A 275 -11.12 10.78 -19.76
CA ALA A 275 -10.49 12.05 -19.36
C ALA A 275 -8.96 12.02 -19.53
N ALA A 276 -8.30 10.88 -19.32
CA ALA A 276 -6.86 10.75 -19.58
C ALA A 276 -6.57 10.70 -21.08
N LEU A 277 -7.39 9.97 -21.86
CA LEU A 277 -7.25 9.85 -23.30
C LEU A 277 -7.63 11.13 -24.05
N SER A 278 -8.44 12.02 -23.45
CA SER A 278 -8.79 13.32 -24.04
C SER A 278 -7.57 14.22 -24.24
N PHE A 279 -6.52 14.04 -23.43
CA PHE A 279 -5.25 14.69 -23.67
C PHE A 279 -4.58 14.15 -24.93
N VAL A 280 -4.69 12.86 -25.23
CA VAL A 280 -4.10 12.27 -26.45
C VAL A 280 -4.88 12.66 -27.70
N ASN A 281 -6.21 12.66 -27.63
CA ASN A 281 -7.07 12.98 -28.77
C ASN A 281 -8.42 13.55 -28.30
N ILE A 282 -8.82 14.68 -28.92
CA ILE A 282 -10.06 15.40 -28.60
C ILE A 282 -11.34 14.55 -28.77
N ILE A 283 -11.32 13.50 -29.60
CA ILE A 283 -12.47 12.59 -29.76
C ILE A 283 -12.89 11.99 -28.41
N PHE A 284 -11.93 11.63 -27.55
CA PHE A 284 -12.24 11.08 -26.23
C PHE A 284 -12.88 12.12 -25.30
N LEU A 285 -12.64 13.41 -25.50
CA LEU A 285 -13.37 14.48 -24.78
C LEU A 285 -14.85 14.46 -25.17
N TYR A 286 -15.17 14.37 -26.47
CA TYR A 286 -16.56 14.31 -26.92
C TYR A 286 -17.28 13.06 -26.41
N VAL A 287 -16.60 11.90 -26.41
CA VAL A 287 -17.15 10.66 -25.84
C VAL A 287 -17.39 10.80 -24.34
N LEU A 288 -16.45 11.41 -23.59
CA LEU A 288 -16.61 11.70 -22.18
C LEU A 288 -17.83 12.60 -21.91
N LEU A 289 -17.96 13.69 -22.66
CA LEU A 289 -19.08 14.64 -22.53
C LEU A 289 -20.42 13.98 -22.87
N ALA A 290 -20.48 13.15 -23.91
CA ALA A 290 -21.68 12.40 -24.28
C ALA A 290 -22.08 11.39 -23.18
N ALA A 291 -21.12 10.64 -22.65
CA ALA A 291 -21.36 9.69 -21.56
C ALA A 291 -21.83 10.40 -20.27
N ALA A 292 -21.20 11.53 -19.92
CA ALA A 292 -21.59 12.36 -18.79
C ALA A 292 -23.01 12.94 -18.97
N GLY A 293 -23.35 13.38 -20.17
CA GLY A 293 -24.69 13.88 -20.52
C GLY A 293 -25.78 12.81 -20.39
N LEU A 294 -25.54 11.60 -20.92
CA LEU A 294 -26.46 10.47 -20.79
C LEU A 294 -26.67 10.07 -19.33
N TYR A 295 -25.59 10.02 -18.54
CA TYR A 295 -25.68 9.73 -17.11
C TYR A 295 -26.46 10.82 -16.35
N GLY A 296 -26.20 12.09 -16.65
CA GLY A 296 -26.93 13.23 -16.09
C GLY A 296 -28.42 13.17 -16.41
N ALA A 297 -28.79 12.86 -17.65
CA ALA A 297 -30.18 12.66 -18.05
C ALA A 297 -30.85 11.51 -17.28
N GLY A 298 -30.14 10.39 -17.10
CA GLY A 298 -30.61 9.26 -16.30
C GLY A 298 -30.86 9.62 -14.83
N ILE A 299 -29.94 10.37 -14.21
CA ILE A 299 -30.10 10.90 -12.84
C ILE A 299 -31.35 11.76 -12.74
N LEU A 300 -31.54 12.71 -13.67
CA LEU A 300 -32.69 13.62 -13.65
C LEU A 300 -34.00 12.86 -13.83
N LEU A 301 -34.05 11.90 -14.75
CA LEU A 301 -35.22 11.05 -14.96
C LEU A 301 -35.56 10.24 -13.70
N GLY A 302 -34.56 9.59 -13.10
CA GLY A 302 -34.73 8.88 -11.83
C GLY A 302 -35.24 9.79 -10.72
N ALA A 303 -34.71 11.02 -10.62
CA ALA A 303 -35.11 11.99 -9.62
C ALA A 303 -36.57 12.44 -9.81
N VAL A 304 -37.01 12.68 -11.04
CA VAL A 304 -38.39 13.04 -11.36
C VAL A 304 -39.35 11.89 -11.05
N ILE A 305 -38.99 10.64 -11.39
CA ILE A 305 -39.81 9.46 -11.11
C ILE A 305 -40.04 9.31 -9.60
N GLU A 306 -38.99 9.41 -8.79
CA GLU A 306 -39.13 9.25 -7.33
C GLU A 306 -39.79 10.46 -6.67
N ALA A 307 -39.53 11.67 -7.15
CA ALA A 307 -40.22 12.88 -6.67
C ALA A 307 -41.73 12.81 -6.93
N LYS A 308 -42.15 12.27 -8.08
CA LYS A 308 -43.57 12.04 -8.41
C LYS A 308 -44.21 10.97 -7.53
N ARG A 309 -43.47 9.91 -7.16
CA ARG A 309 -43.96 8.83 -6.29
C ARG A 309 -44.05 9.23 -4.82
N THR A 310 -43.20 10.16 -4.38
CA THR A 310 -43.09 10.57 -2.98
C THR A 310 -43.53 12.01 -2.79
N ARG A 311 -42.61 12.99 -2.92
CA ARG A 311 -42.89 14.43 -2.83
C ARG A 311 -41.97 15.22 -3.75
N TRP A 312 -42.56 16.16 -4.51
CA TRP A 312 -41.82 17.06 -5.41
C TRP A 312 -40.78 17.93 -4.71
N SER A 313 -40.97 18.23 -3.42
CA SER A 313 -40.03 19.01 -2.62
C SER A 313 -38.65 18.35 -2.47
N TYR A 314 -38.50 17.05 -2.73
CA TYR A 314 -37.21 16.35 -2.68
C TYR A 314 -36.43 16.41 -4.00
N LEU A 315 -37.05 16.83 -5.10
CA LEU A 315 -36.44 16.86 -6.44
C LEU A 315 -35.07 17.58 -6.48
N PRO A 316 -34.83 18.71 -5.77
CA PRO A 316 -33.52 19.36 -5.79
C PRO A 316 -32.38 18.53 -5.18
N ALA A 317 -32.68 17.64 -4.23
CA ALA A 317 -31.68 16.83 -3.55
C ALA A 317 -31.42 15.48 -4.25
N LEU A 318 -32.45 14.87 -4.84
CA LEU A 318 -32.38 13.51 -5.40
C LEU A 318 -31.23 13.32 -6.43
N PRO A 319 -30.94 14.27 -7.35
CA PRO A 319 -29.81 14.13 -8.26
C PRO A 319 -28.46 13.96 -7.55
N LEU A 320 -28.22 14.77 -6.51
CA LEU A 320 -27.00 14.70 -5.71
C LEU A 320 -26.95 13.42 -4.88
N VAL A 321 -28.10 12.96 -4.37
CA VAL A 321 -28.20 11.68 -3.66
C VAL A 321 -27.81 10.53 -4.58
N PHE A 322 -28.40 10.40 -5.77
CA PHE A 322 -28.05 9.33 -6.71
C PHE A 322 -26.59 9.37 -7.13
N PHE A 323 -26.05 10.56 -7.44
CA PHE A 323 -24.63 10.72 -7.73
C PHE A 323 -23.78 10.21 -6.56
N THR A 324 -24.13 10.58 -5.32
CA THR A 324 -23.40 10.18 -4.11
C THR A 324 -23.42 8.67 -3.89
N LEU A 325 -24.57 8.01 -4.10
CA LEU A 325 -24.71 6.56 -4.00
C LEU A 325 -23.82 5.83 -5.02
N HIS A 326 -23.91 6.22 -6.29
CA HIS A 326 -23.18 5.59 -7.39
C HIS A 326 -21.67 5.85 -7.31
N ALA A 327 -21.26 7.11 -7.10
CA ALA A 327 -19.85 7.47 -7.00
C ALA A 327 -19.20 6.86 -5.77
N GLY A 328 -19.88 6.89 -4.61
CA GLY A 328 -19.42 6.25 -3.39
C GLY A 328 -19.19 4.76 -3.62
N PHE A 329 -20.21 4.04 -4.09
CA PHE A 329 -20.11 2.60 -4.35
C PHE A 329 -19.05 2.27 -5.42
N GLY A 330 -19.04 2.97 -6.55
CA GLY A 330 -18.11 2.72 -7.65
C GLY A 330 -16.65 2.91 -7.26
N ILE A 331 -16.32 4.04 -6.61
CA ILE A 331 -14.96 4.30 -6.12
C ILE A 331 -14.57 3.28 -5.06
N GLY A 332 -15.47 2.98 -4.12
CA GLY A 332 -15.27 1.96 -3.11
C GLY A 332 -14.98 0.59 -3.71
N PHE A 333 -15.77 0.16 -4.70
CA PHE A 333 -15.63 -1.11 -5.40
C PHE A 333 -14.30 -1.23 -6.16
N ILE A 334 -13.89 -0.17 -6.87
CA ILE A 334 -12.59 -0.13 -7.57
C ILE A 334 -11.46 -0.30 -6.57
N ILE A 335 -11.47 0.47 -5.48
CA ILE A 335 -10.46 0.35 -4.43
C ILE A 335 -10.53 -1.03 -3.77
N GLY A 336 -11.72 -1.60 -3.65
CA GLY A 336 -11.98 -2.95 -3.14
C GLY A 336 -11.27 -4.03 -3.96
N LEU A 337 -11.23 -3.90 -5.29
CA LEU A 337 -10.46 -4.81 -6.16
C LEU A 337 -9.00 -4.89 -5.71
N PHE A 338 -8.46 -3.77 -5.22
CA PHE A 338 -7.12 -3.65 -4.67
C PHE A 338 -7.07 -3.73 -3.13
N LYS A 339 -8.13 -4.15 -2.43
CA LYS A 339 -8.17 -4.42 -0.97
C LYS A 339 -8.59 -5.86 -0.73
N SER A 340 -7.79 -6.70 -0.09
CA SER A 340 -8.27 -7.97 0.46
C SER A 340 -8.13 -7.95 1.98
N GLN A 341 -9.12 -8.47 2.70
CA GLN A 341 -9.11 -8.56 4.16
C GLN A 341 -8.11 -9.62 4.67
N LYS A 342 -8.02 -10.78 3.99
CA LYS A 342 -6.99 -11.81 4.24
C LYS A 342 -5.60 -11.42 3.74
N TRP A 343 -5.56 -10.64 2.68
CA TRP A 343 -4.34 -10.20 2.02
C TRP A 343 -4.45 -8.69 1.93
N GLY A 344 -4.01 -7.96 2.96
CA GLY A 344 -3.81 -6.52 2.80
C GLY A 344 -3.00 -6.34 1.53
N VAL A 345 -3.67 -5.93 0.45
CA VAL A 345 -3.00 -5.85 -0.85
C VAL A 345 -2.15 -4.61 -0.66
N ALA A 346 -0.86 -4.84 -0.48
CA ALA A 346 0.13 -3.82 -0.73
C ALA A 346 -0.26 -3.25 -2.10
N ILE A 347 -0.56 -1.95 -2.16
CA ILE A 347 -0.76 -1.30 -3.45
C ILE A 347 0.47 -1.69 -4.26
N PRO A 348 0.30 -2.36 -5.43
CA PRO A 348 1.45 -2.84 -6.15
C PRO A 348 2.40 -1.68 -6.35
N ARG A 349 3.70 -1.88 -6.09
CA ARG A 349 4.69 -0.80 -6.13
C ARG A 349 4.69 -0.06 -7.48
N TRP A 350 4.28 -0.74 -8.55
CA TRP A 350 4.10 -0.13 -9.87
C TRP A 350 2.88 0.80 -9.94
N ALA A 351 1.79 0.51 -9.22
CA ALA A 351 0.58 1.32 -9.21
C ALA A 351 0.82 2.66 -8.47
N GLU A 352 1.59 2.67 -7.38
CA GLU A 352 2.03 3.91 -6.72
C GLU A 352 2.83 4.80 -7.68
N LYS A 353 3.81 4.20 -8.37
CA LYS A 353 4.63 4.90 -9.37
C LYS A 353 3.79 5.41 -10.55
N LEU A 354 2.80 4.62 -10.97
CA LEU A 354 1.89 5.02 -12.04
C LEU A 354 1.01 6.20 -11.62
N LEU A 355 0.48 6.21 -10.39
CA LEU A 355 -0.29 7.34 -9.86
C LEU A 355 0.56 8.60 -9.75
N LEU A 356 1.81 8.48 -9.26
CA LEU A 356 2.77 9.59 -9.24
C LEU A 356 3.04 10.11 -10.65
N PHE A 357 3.26 9.22 -11.62
CA PHE A 357 3.50 9.57 -13.02
C PHE A 357 2.31 10.30 -13.65
N ILE A 358 1.09 9.80 -13.45
CA ILE A 358 -0.14 10.45 -13.96
C ILE A 358 -0.33 11.82 -13.31
N SER A 359 -0.13 11.92 -11.99
CA SER A 359 -0.21 13.20 -11.27
C SER A 359 0.80 14.21 -11.82
N ASP A 360 2.04 13.80 -12.06
CA ASP A 360 3.07 14.66 -12.63
C ASP A 360 2.76 15.05 -14.07
N TYR A 361 2.25 14.11 -14.87
CA TYR A 361 1.84 14.39 -16.24
C TYR A 361 0.80 15.51 -16.28
N VAL A 362 -0.24 15.40 -15.46
CA VAL A 362 -1.28 16.42 -15.35
C VAL A 362 -0.70 17.74 -14.84
N ALA A 363 0.09 17.71 -13.77
CA ALA A 363 0.66 18.92 -13.16
C ALA A 363 1.61 19.68 -14.10
N VAL A 364 2.53 18.97 -14.78
CA VAL A 364 3.50 19.56 -15.72
C VAL A 364 2.79 20.15 -16.93
N ASN A 365 1.81 19.44 -17.50
CA ASN A 365 1.04 19.94 -18.63
C ASN A 365 0.17 21.15 -18.25
N LEU A 366 -0.49 21.14 -17.08
CA LEU A 366 -1.25 22.30 -16.60
C LEU A 366 -0.34 23.51 -16.41
N ALA A 367 0.81 23.35 -15.76
CA ALA A 367 1.79 24.42 -15.59
C ALA A 367 2.25 24.97 -16.95
N PHE A 368 2.51 24.09 -17.92
CA PHE A 368 2.89 24.49 -19.27
C PHE A 368 1.78 25.21 -20.03
N TYR A 369 0.54 24.72 -20.00
CA TYR A 369 -0.57 25.37 -20.71
C TYR A 369 -0.92 26.74 -20.10
N ILE A 370 -0.87 26.88 -18.77
CA ILE A 370 -1.07 28.17 -18.11
C ILE A 370 0.06 29.12 -18.50
N TRP A 371 1.31 28.65 -18.50
CA TRP A 371 2.45 29.46 -18.94
C TRP A 371 2.32 29.88 -20.42
N ALA A 372 1.91 28.98 -21.31
CA ALA A 372 1.68 29.28 -22.72
C ALA A 372 0.51 30.26 -22.91
N GLY A 373 -0.57 30.10 -22.16
CA GLY A 373 -1.70 31.05 -22.16
C GLY A 373 -1.29 32.44 -21.70
N LEU A 374 -0.47 32.56 -20.65
CA LEU A 374 0.10 33.84 -20.22
C LEU A 374 0.96 34.49 -21.31
N ARG A 375 1.76 33.70 -22.05
CA ARG A 375 2.52 34.23 -23.20
C ARG A 375 1.62 34.73 -24.32
N TYR A 376 0.49 34.07 -24.54
CA TYR A 376 -0.49 34.45 -25.55
C TYR A 376 -1.18 35.77 -25.20
N GLU A 377 -1.67 35.92 -23.97
CA GLU A 377 -2.30 37.15 -23.48
C GLU A 377 -1.32 38.34 -23.49
N LEU A 378 -0.02 38.09 -23.30
CA LEU A 378 1.03 39.11 -23.32
C LEU A 378 1.55 39.43 -24.74
N ASN A 379 0.96 38.85 -25.80
CA ASN A 379 1.32 39.08 -27.21
C ASN A 379 2.82 38.92 -27.51
N LEU A 380 3.46 37.91 -26.93
CA LEU A 380 4.87 37.67 -27.17
C LEU A 380 5.11 37.07 -28.57
N PRO A 381 6.22 37.41 -29.24
CA PRO A 381 6.53 36.90 -30.57
C PRO A 381 6.74 35.37 -30.59
N ASP A 382 6.56 34.78 -31.78
CA ASP A 382 6.80 33.36 -32.10
C ASP A 382 5.94 32.34 -31.35
N MET A 383 4.63 32.59 -31.25
CA MET A 383 3.71 31.65 -30.61
C MET A 383 3.40 30.45 -31.52
N PRO A 384 3.61 29.20 -31.06
CA PRO A 384 3.28 28.01 -31.84
C PRO A 384 1.76 27.86 -32.02
N GLU A 385 1.34 27.26 -33.14
CA GLU A 385 -0.06 26.85 -33.33
C GLU A 385 -0.55 25.91 -32.21
N PRO A 386 -1.86 25.88 -31.88
CA PRO A 386 -2.39 25.05 -30.78
C PRO A 386 -2.02 23.56 -30.86
N ALA A 387 -1.99 22.98 -32.07
CA ALA A 387 -1.57 21.59 -32.28
C ALA A 387 -0.08 21.38 -31.96
N SER A 388 0.76 22.39 -32.17
CA SER A 388 2.18 22.39 -31.84
C SER A 388 2.40 22.56 -30.33
N ILE A 389 1.57 23.35 -29.64
CA ILE A 389 1.61 23.51 -28.18
C ILE A 389 1.43 22.14 -27.49
N PHE A 390 0.49 21.32 -27.96
CA PHE A 390 0.29 19.97 -27.44
C PHE A 390 1.52 19.06 -27.67
N LYS A 391 2.16 19.12 -28.84
CA LYS A 391 3.37 18.32 -29.09
C LYS A 391 4.53 18.77 -28.19
N ILE A 392 4.71 20.08 -28.06
CA ILE A 392 5.77 20.68 -27.22
C ILE A 392 5.57 20.33 -25.74
N SER A 393 4.33 20.37 -25.23
CA SER A 393 4.04 20.02 -23.83
C SER A 393 4.43 18.58 -23.50
N ASN A 394 4.18 17.64 -24.40
CA ASN A 394 4.58 16.23 -24.22
C ASN A 394 6.09 16.03 -24.30
N ILE A 395 6.80 16.75 -25.18
CA ILE A 395 8.28 16.73 -25.22
C ILE A 395 8.86 17.26 -23.92
N ILE A 396 8.32 18.38 -23.42
CA ILE A 396 8.72 18.98 -22.14
C ILE A 396 8.42 18.01 -20.98
N PHE A 397 7.29 17.30 -21.02
CA PHE A 397 7.01 16.29 -20.03
C PHE A 397 8.03 15.14 -20.04
N VAL A 398 8.45 14.64 -21.21
CA VAL A 398 9.49 13.61 -21.31
C VAL A 398 10.80 14.09 -20.68
N PHE A 399 11.20 15.33 -20.93
CA PHE A 399 12.35 15.95 -20.27
C PHE A 399 12.18 15.95 -18.73
N TRP A 400 11.06 16.44 -18.22
CA TRP A 400 10.78 16.49 -16.78
C TRP A 400 10.71 15.11 -16.13
N PHE A 401 10.16 14.11 -16.83
CA PHE A 401 10.14 12.74 -16.37
C PHE A 401 11.56 12.22 -16.08
N PHE A 402 12.52 12.48 -16.98
CA PHE A 402 13.91 12.10 -16.76
C PHE A 402 14.58 12.91 -15.64
N VAL A 403 14.28 14.20 -15.51
CA VAL A 403 14.77 15.02 -14.38
C VAL A 403 14.24 14.45 -13.06
N PHE A 404 12.94 14.19 -12.95
CA PHE A 404 12.34 13.62 -11.74
C PHE A 404 12.88 12.22 -11.43
N LEU A 405 13.13 11.40 -12.45
CA LEU A 405 13.77 10.09 -12.29
C LEU A 405 15.22 10.23 -11.78
N PHE A 406 15.98 11.20 -12.27
CA PHE A 406 17.36 11.47 -11.85
C PHE A 406 17.43 11.92 -10.38
N PHE A 407 16.51 12.79 -9.94
CA PHE A 407 16.40 13.22 -8.55
C PHE A 407 15.78 12.16 -7.63
N GLY A 408 15.26 11.05 -8.17
CA GLY A 408 14.68 9.97 -7.39
C GLY A 408 13.29 10.28 -6.83
N LEU A 409 12.51 11.12 -7.53
CA LEU A 409 11.14 11.49 -7.11
C LEU A 409 10.09 10.38 -7.34
N TYR A 410 10.43 9.31 -8.08
CA TYR A 410 9.56 8.15 -8.33
C TYR A 410 9.87 6.94 -7.42
N ARG A 411 10.26 7.20 -6.16
CA ARG A 411 10.53 6.15 -5.18
C ARG A 411 9.25 5.57 -4.57
N GLU A 412 9.39 4.38 -4.00
CA GLU A 412 8.36 3.82 -3.12
C GLU A 412 8.09 4.77 -1.96
N TRP A 413 6.84 4.85 -1.55
CA TRP A 413 6.48 5.61 -0.36
C TRP A 413 7.31 5.14 0.83
N GLN A 414 8.11 6.05 1.36
CA GLN A 414 8.53 6.02 2.76
C GLN A 414 7.79 7.19 3.41
N ALA A 415 7.44 7.09 4.69
CA ALA A 415 6.76 8.17 5.41
C ALA A 415 7.70 9.37 5.61
N GLN A 416 8.11 9.99 4.50
CA GLN A 416 8.91 11.19 4.42
C GLN A 416 8.01 12.39 4.76
N SER A 417 8.63 13.43 5.29
CA SER A 417 7.91 14.68 5.52
C SER A 417 7.44 15.26 4.19
N ARG A 418 6.22 15.80 4.17
CA ARG A 418 5.69 16.57 3.03
C ARG A 418 6.60 17.75 2.67
N LEU A 419 7.26 18.32 3.68
CA LEU A 419 8.21 19.41 3.50
C LEU A 419 9.46 18.91 2.76
N ASP A 420 10.00 17.75 3.14
CA ASP A 420 11.21 17.20 2.52
C ASP A 420 10.97 16.86 1.05
N GLU A 421 9.80 16.32 0.74
CA GLU A 421 9.41 16.05 -0.64
C GLU A 421 9.23 17.34 -1.43
N PHE A 422 8.54 18.35 -0.86
CA PHE A 422 8.40 19.65 -1.50
C PHE A 422 9.76 20.30 -1.79
N ILE A 423 10.70 20.22 -0.85
CA ILE A 423 12.08 20.70 -1.02
C ILE A 423 12.78 19.94 -2.15
N GLN A 424 12.60 18.61 -2.26
CA GLN A 424 13.17 17.82 -3.36
C GLN A 424 12.56 18.20 -4.71
N VAL A 425 11.24 18.43 -4.79
CA VAL A 425 10.56 18.93 -6.00
C VAL A 425 11.12 20.29 -6.39
N VAL A 426 11.24 21.24 -5.46
CA VAL A 426 11.80 22.57 -5.74
C VAL A 426 13.23 22.47 -6.25
N LYS A 427 14.08 21.61 -5.66
CA LYS A 427 15.45 21.38 -6.15
C LYS A 427 15.47 20.82 -7.57
N ALA A 428 14.65 19.80 -7.85
CA ALA A 428 14.57 19.19 -9.18
C ALA A 428 14.05 20.19 -10.23
N VAL A 429 13.01 20.96 -9.88
CA VAL A 429 12.41 22.00 -10.72
C VAL A 429 13.40 23.13 -10.97
N PHE A 430 14.14 23.58 -9.95
CA PHE A 430 15.18 24.60 -10.12
C PHE A 430 16.26 24.16 -11.12
N TRP A 431 16.84 22.98 -10.95
CA TRP A 431 17.88 22.48 -11.85
C TRP A 431 17.34 22.16 -13.25
N GLY A 432 16.13 21.63 -13.36
CA GLY A 432 15.50 21.38 -14.66
C GLY A 432 15.20 22.68 -15.43
N VAL A 433 14.69 23.70 -14.76
CA VAL A 433 14.49 25.02 -15.37
C VAL A 433 15.83 25.67 -15.72
N MET A 434 16.88 25.49 -14.90
CA MET A 434 18.22 25.97 -15.23
C MET A 434 18.75 25.35 -16.54
N VAL A 435 18.52 24.05 -16.76
CA VAL A 435 18.89 23.39 -18.03
C VAL A 435 18.08 23.97 -19.19
N ILE A 436 16.76 24.14 -19.06
CA ILE A 436 15.93 24.77 -20.09
C ILE A 436 16.42 26.20 -20.38
N PHE A 437 16.74 26.96 -19.34
CA PHE A 437 17.28 28.30 -19.45
C PHE A 437 18.58 28.30 -20.26
N LEU A 438 19.54 27.42 -19.95
CA LEU A 438 20.81 27.31 -20.65
C LEU A 438 20.66 26.84 -22.11
N VAL A 439 19.80 25.86 -22.37
CA VAL A 439 19.56 25.33 -23.73
C VAL A 439 18.87 26.36 -24.61
N THR A 440 17.99 27.17 -24.03
CA THR A 440 17.31 28.24 -24.76
C THR A 440 18.10 29.54 -24.76
N PHE A 441 19.24 29.62 -24.07
CA PHE A 441 20.02 30.86 -23.94
C PHE A 441 20.64 31.23 -25.29
N ASP A 442 20.30 32.43 -25.78
CA ASP A 442 20.83 32.99 -27.00
C ASP A 442 21.84 34.08 -26.64
N LEU A 443 23.11 33.78 -26.88
CA LEU A 443 24.24 34.63 -26.54
C LEU A 443 24.09 36.04 -27.14
N ASN A 444 23.52 36.19 -28.33
CA ASN A 444 23.44 37.49 -29.01
C ASN A 444 22.25 38.32 -28.53
N ASN A 445 21.09 37.69 -28.37
CA ASN A 445 19.86 38.37 -28.00
C ASN A 445 19.75 38.63 -26.48
N ASP A 446 20.27 37.74 -25.64
CA ASP A 446 20.13 37.86 -24.18
C ASP A 446 21.23 38.70 -23.51
N LEU A 447 22.43 38.80 -24.09
CA LEU A 447 23.46 39.72 -23.57
C LEU A 447 23.19 41.18 -23.95
N SER A 448 22.49 41.41 -25.07
CA SER A 448 22.12 42.75 -25.52
C SER A 448 20.88 43.30 -24.81
N ASN A 449 19.98 42.43 -24.35
CA ASN A 449 18.86 42.78 -23.48
C ASN A 449 18.83 41.82 -22.27
N PRO A 450 19.44 42.18 -21.13
CA PRO A 450 19.65 41.27 -19.99
C PRO A 450 18.36 40.72 -19.34
N LEU A 451 17.19 41.33 -19.59
CA LEU A 451 15.90 40.95 -18.99
C LEU A 451 14.73 41.08 -19.97
N PRO A 452 14.69 40.31 -21.07
CA PRO A 452 13.51 40.28 -21.94
C PRO A 452 12.32 39.68 -21.16
N LEU A 453 11.10 40.18 -21.43
CA LEU A 453 9.86 39.62 -20.87
C LEU A 453 9.76 38.09 -21.04
N SER A 454 10.30 37.55 -22.15
CA SER A 454 10.39 36.11 -22.39
C SER A 454 11.23 35.35 -21.36
N ARG A 455 12.30 35.96 -20.81
CA ARG A 455 13.14 35.37 -19.75
C ARG A 455 12.52 35.52 -18.38
N MET A 456 11.85 36.64 -18.09
CA MET A 456 11.08 36.79 -16.85
C MET A 456 9.98 35.73 -16.73
N LEU A 457 9.38 35.32 -17.85
CA LEU A 457 8.40 34.24 -17.86
C LEU A 457 8.99 32.85 -17.61
N ILE A 458 10.30 32.65 -17.68
CA ILE A 458 10.92 31.40 -17.21
C ILE A 458 10.84 31.31 -15.69
N VAL A 459 10.91 32.44 -14.97
CA VAL A 459 10.72 32.49 -13.52
C VAL A 459 9.26 32.22 -13.15
N THR A 460 8.30 32.71 -13.93
CA THR A 460 6.88 32.35 -13.70
C THR A 460 6.63 30.87 -13.97
N TYR A 461 7.28 30.28 -14.99
CA TYR A 461 7.25 28.84 -15.22
C TYR A 461 7.83 28.04 -14.05
N LEU A 462 8.95 28.48 -13.45
CA LEU A 462 9.51 27.89 -12.23
C LEU A 462 8.47 27.86 -11.09
N GLY A 463 7.80 28.99 -10.85
CA GLY A 463 6.76 29.11 -9.82
C GLY A 463 5.55 28.20 -10.09
N LEU A 464 5.06 28.17 -11.33
CA LEU A 464 3.95 27.30 -11.74
C LEU A 464 4.33 25.82 -11.58
N MET A 465 5.52 25.41 -12.01
CA MET A 465 6.00 24.04 -11.88
C MET A 465 6.14 23.62 -10.41
N ALA A 466 6.78 24.44 -9.57
CA ALA A 466 6.91 24.16 -8.14
C ALA A 466 5.53 24.09 -7.45
N GLY A 467 4.60 24.97 -7.83
CA GLY A 467 3.23 25.00 -7.31
C GLY A 467 2.39 23.80 -7.71
N PHE A 468 2.25 23.52 -9.01
CA PHE A 468 1.40 22.44 -9.51
C PHE A 468 1.96 21.05 -9.18
N VAL A 469 3.26 20.82 -9.36
CA VAL A 469 3.87 19.53 -9.01
C VAL A 469 3.86 19.36 -7.50
N GLY A 470 4.22 20.39 -6.73
CA GLY A 470 4.17 20.36 -5.26
C GLY A 470 2.77 20.08 -4.72
N LEU A 471 1.75 20.77 -5.24
CA LEU A 471 0.35 20.54 -4.87
C LEU A 471 -0.10 19.11 -5.25
N GLY A 472 0.26 18.64 -6.45
CA GLY A 472 -0.01 17.27 -6.89
C GLY A 472 0.56 16.24 -5.93
N ARG A 473 1.81 16.40 -5.48
CA ARG A 473 2.43 15.56 -4.44
C ARG A 473 1.64 15.62 -3.13
N ILE A 474 1.36 16.81 -2.61
CA ILE A 474 0.63 16.97 -1.33
C ILE A 474 -0.74 16.29 -1.38
N LEU A 475 -1.47 16.44 -2.49
CA LEU A 475 -2.78 15.82 -2.69
C LEU A 475 -2.67 14.30 -2.75
N LEU A 476 -1.75 13.77 -3.56
CA LEU A 476 -1.53 12.33 -3.67
C LEU A 476 -1.11 11.73 -2.33
N HIS A 477 -0.22 12.40 -1.59
CA HIS A 477 0.18 11.97 -0.26
C HIS A 477 -0.94 12.04 0.77
N THR A 478 -1.81 13.04 0.67
CA THR A 478 -3.00 13.09 1.54
C THR A 478 -3.95 11.93 1.24
N PHE A 479 -4.14 11.62 -0.05
CA PHE A 479 -4.97 10.50 -0.48
C PHE A 479 -4.40 9.14 -0.04
N GLN A 480 -3.12 8.87 -0.31
CA GLN A 480 -2.44 7.64 0.08
C GLN A 480 -2.35 7.48 1.60
N ARG A 481 -2.11 8.56 2.37
CA ARG A 481 -2.24 8.53 3.83
C ARG A 481 -3.63 8.08 4.25
N LYS A 482 -4.67 8.58 3.57
CA LYS A 482 -6.04 8.17 3.87
C LYS A 482 -6.29 6.70 3.52
N LEU A 483 -5.65 6.18 2.48
CA LEU A 483 -5.66 4.74 2.18
C LEU A 483 -5.02 3.92 3.31
N LEU A 484 -3.86 4.36 3.83
CA LEU A 484 -3.20 3.69 4.96
C LEU A 484 -4.06 3.74 6.23
N GLU A 485 -4.70 4.86 6.53
CA GLU A 485 -5.69 4.98 7.63
C GLU A 485 -6.89 4.05 7.46
N LEU A 486 -7.24 3.68 6.22
CA LEU A 486 -8.28 2.70 5.90
C LEU A 486 -7.75 1.25 5.86
N GLY A 487 -6.49 1.05 6.23
CA GLY A 487 -5.80 -0.25 6.26
C GLY A 487 -5.35 -0.76 4.89
N ILE A 488 -5.25 0.10 3.87
CA ILE A 488 -4.89 -0.25 2.49
C ILE A 488 -3.44 0.16 2.23
N GLY A 489 -2.62 -0.75 1.68
CA GLY A 489 -1.20 -0.48 1.44
C GLY A 489 -0.28 -0.66 2.65
N MET A 490 -0.79 -1.19 3.77
CA MET A 490 0.03 -1.47 4.95
C MET A 490 0.97 -2.66 4.73
N ARG A 491 2.21 -2.53 5.18
CA ARG A 491 3.26 -3.55 5.14
C ARG A 491 3.13 -4.49 6.32
N ARG A 492 3.23 -5.80 6.06
CA ARG A 492 3.20 -6.81 7.12
C ARG A 492 4.52 -6.76 7.89
N ALA A 493 4.42 -6.55 9.19
CA ALA A 493 5.55 -6.39 10.08
C ALA A 493 5.56 -7.47 11.16
N LEU A 494 6.74 -7.98 11.50
CA LEU A 494 6.97 -8.76 12.70
C LEU A 494 7.69 -7.89 13.73
N ILE A 495 7.27 -7.97 15.00
CA ILE A 495 7.98 -7.31 16.09
C ILE A 495 8.90 -8.34 16.73
N VAL A 496 10.20 -8.05 16.77
CA VAL A 496 11.19 -8.86 17.50
C VAL A 496 11.45 -8.19 18.84
N GLY A 497 11.11 -8.90 19.90
CA GLY A 497 11.08 -8.43 21.28
C GLY A 497 9.78 -8.84 21.96
N TRP A 498 9.87 -9.05 23.27
CA TRP A 498 8.74 -9.38 24.13
C TRP A 498 8.89 -8.61 25.43
N GLY A 499 7.88 -7.84 25.83
CA GLY A 499 7.97 -6.96 27.00
C GLY A 499 7.48 -5.54 26.75
N LYS A 500 7.84 -4.60 27.64
CA LYS A 500 7.27 -3.24 27.68
C LYS A 500 7.57 -2.47 26.39
N GLN A 501 8.82 -2.51 25.91
CA GLN A 501 9.20 -1.79 24.68
C GLN A 501 8.48 -2.34 23.44
N ALA A 502 8.39 -3.66 23.31
CA ALA A 502 7.70 -4.32 22.20
C ALA A 502 6.19 -4.03 22.21
N HIS A 503 5.56 -4.08 23.39
CA HIS A 503 4.14 -3.73 23.56
C HIS A 503 3.89 -2.24 23.27
N GLU A 504 4.70 -1.32 23.79
CA GLU A 504 4.57 0.10 23.48
C GLU A 504 4.74 0.40 21.98
N LEU A 505 5.67 -0.29 21.31
CA LEU A 505 5.82 -0.18 19.86
C LEU A 505 4.56 -0.69 19.13
N PHE A 506 4.01 -1.83 19.55
CA PHE A 506 2.76 -2.34 18.99
C PHE A 506 1.59 -1.37 19.20
N GLU A 507 1.43 -0.80 20.40
CA GLU A 507 0.40 0.20 20.68
C GLU A 507 0.54 1.43 19.78
N LYS A 508 1.77 1.94 19.60
CA LYS A 508 2.03 3.09 18.72
C LYS A 508 1.73 2.77 17.26
N VAL A 509 2.19 1.63 16.76
CA VAL A 509 1.92 1.19 15.39
C VAL A 509 0.43 1.01 15.14
N SER A 510 -0.29 0.41 16.10
CA SER A 510 -1.74 0.19 16.02
C SER A 510 -2.54 1.49 16.14
N ARG A 511 -2.08 2.44 16.95
CA ARG A 511 -2.71 3.75 17.14
C ARG A 511 -2.52 4.69 15.94
N TYR A 512 -1.44 4.54 15.18
CA TYR A 512 -1.13 5.37 14.01
C TYR A 512 -1.02 4.53 12.72
N PRO A 513 -2.15 4.09 12.12
CA PRO A 513 -2.15 3.29 10.89
C PRO A 513 -1.47 3.99 9.69
N ALA A 514 -1.35 5.32 9.72
CA ALA A 514 -0.61 6.12 8.74
C ALA A 514 0.90 5.78 8.68
N LEU A 515 1.44 5.09 9.69
CA LEU A 515 2.79 4.51 9.65
C LEU A 515 2.91 3.40 8.59
N GLY A 516 1.79 2.84 8.17
CA GLY A 516 1.73 1.85 7.10
C GLY A 516 2.24 0.47 7.51
N TYR A 517 2.14 0.10 8.78
CA TYR A 517 2.49 -1.24 9.26
C TYR A 517 1.26 -1.99 9.78
N ARG A 518 1.21 -3.30 9.50
CA ARG A 518 0.28 -4.25 10.09
C ARG A 518 1.09 -5.31 10.80
N VAL A 519 1.04 -5.33 12.12
CA VAL A 519 1.78 -6.30 12.93
C VAL A 519 1.11 -7.67 12.78
N ALA A 520 1.86 -8.67 12.31
CA ALA A 520 1.38 -10.04 12.12
C ALA A 520 1.65 -10.93 13.34
N GLY A 521 2.69 -10.64 14.12
CA GLY A 521 3.07 -11.41 15.30
C GLY A 521 4.31 -10.88 16.00
N PHE A 522 4.54 -11.39 17.21
CA PHE A 522 5.74 -11.17 17.99
C PHE A 522 6.71 -12.34 17.85
N ILE A 523 8.01 -12.05 17.94
CA ILE A 523 9.09 -13.04 18.04
C ILE A 523 9.87 -12.70 19.30
N SER A 524 9.97 -13.64 20.24
CA SER A 524 10.67 -13.40 21.50
C SER A 524 12.09 -13.98 21.45
N PRO A 525 13.13 -13.19 21.79
CA PRO A 525 14.47 -13.72 22.02
C PRO A 525 14.56 -14.53 23.33
N GLU A 526 13.66 -14.30 24.28
CA GLU A 526 13.68 -14.92 25.61
C GLU A 526 12.46 -15.84 25.83
N GLN A 527 12.58 -16.79 26.78
CA GLN A 527 11.44 -17.62 27.17
C GLN A 527 10.34 -16.76 27.80
N THR A 528 9.12 -16.89 27.29
CA THR A 528 7.98 -16.09 27.76
C THR A 528 7.28 -16.77 28.93
N ASN A 529 6.87 -15.99 29.94
CA ASN A 529 6.15 -16.45 31.15
C ASN A 529 4.70 -16.90 30.84
N GLY A 530 4.51 -17.89 29.97
CA GLY A 530 3.22 -18.54 29.70
C GLY A 530 2.20 -17.75 28.88
N ARG A 531 2.46 -16.48 28.55
CA ARG A 531 1.61 -15.70 27.63
C ARG A 531 1.96 -15.99 26.17
N THR A 532 0.95 -16.33 25.38
CA THR A 532 1.07 -16.71 23.97
C THR A 532 0.62 -15.62 23.00
N ASP A 533 0.04 -14.53 23.49
CA ASP A 533 -0.38 -13.39 22.69
C ASP A 533 -0.32 -12.07 23.48
N TYR A 534 -0.40 -10.95 22.76
CA TYR A 534 -0.63 -9.63 23.32
C TYR A 534 -1.71 -8.91 22.51
N ARG A 535 -2.84 -8.60 23.16
CA ARG A 535 -4.03 -7.96 22.54
C ARG A 535 -4.49 -8.65 21.24
N GLY A 536 -4.49 -9.99 21.22
CA GLY A 536 -4.93 -10.78 20.07
C GLY A 536 -3.88 -10.94 18.95
N VAL A 537 -2.65 -10.44 19.14
CA VAL A 537 -1.53 -10.70 18.22
C VAL A 537 -0.65 -11.81 18.80
N PRO A 538 -0.43 -12.92 18.06
CA PRO A 538 0.24 -14.10 18.61
C PRO A 538 1.76 -13.90 18.74
N LEU A 539 2.33 -14.60 19.72
CA LEU A 539 3.75 -14.93 19.79
C LEU A 539 4.02 -16.11 18.85
N LEU A 540 4.79 -15.88 17.79
CA LEU A 540 5.00 -16.84 16.71
C LEU A 540 6.19 -17.79 16.94
N GLY A 541 7.08 -17.46 17.87
CA GLY A 541 8.25 -18.28 18.17
C GLY A 541 9.47 -17.47 18.63
N SER A 542 10.63 -18.07 18.45
CA SER A 542 11.95 -17.55 18.81
C SER A 542 12.69 -16.91 17.63
N VAL A 543 13.85 -16.29 17.88
CA VAL A 543 14.70 -15.72 16.80
C VAL A 543 15.15 -16.79 15.80
N ALA A 544 15.25 -18.07 16.20
CA ALA A 544 15.58 -19.16 15.29
C ALA A 544 14.47 -19.41 14.25
N ASP A 545 13.20 -19.18 14.62
CA ASP A 545 12.03 -19.40 13.76
C ASP A 545 11.80 -18.21 12.80
N LEU A 546 12.57 -17.13 12.95
CA LEU A 546 12.34 -15.86 12.26
C LEU A 546 12.33 -16.02 10.73
N ALA A 547 13.22 -16.84 10.16
CA ALA A 547 13.26 -17.10 8.72
C ALA A 547 11.97 -17.78 8.21
N GLU A 548 11.49 -18.80 8.91
CA GLU A 548 10.23 -19.49 8.58
C GLU A 548 9.04 -18.56 8.74
N GLN A 549 8.99 -17.79 9.84
CA GLN A 549 7.88 -16.87 10.11
C GLN A 549 7.82 -15.71 9.12
N ILE A 550 8.94 -15.22 8.62
CA ILE A 550 8.99 -14.23 7.53
C ILE A 550 8.28 -14.76 6.29
N GLU A 551 8.58 -15.99 5.88
CA GLU A 551 8.00 -16.61 4.69
C GLU A 551 6.51 -16.91 4.88
N LYS A 552 6.15 -17.58 5.99
CA LYS A 552 4.78 -17.96 6.32
C LYS A 552 3.85 -16.75 6.44
N ASN A 553 4.31 -15.70 7.12
CA ASN A 553 3.53 -14.49 7.33
C ASN A 553 3.72 -13.44 6.23
N LYS A 554 4.55 -13.72 5.21
CA LYS A 554 4.94 -12.78 4.14
C LYS A 554 5.33 -11.42 4.72
N ALA A 555 6.18 -11.43 5.74
CA ALA A 555 6.63 -10.23 6.42
C ALA A 555 7.59 -9.45 5.51
N GLU A 556 7.35 -8.14 5.36
CA GLU A 556 8.23 -7.24 4.60
C GLU A 556 9.14 -6.42 5.52
N GLU A 557 8.73 -6.27 6.78
CA GLU A 557 9.40 -5.43 7.77
C GLU A 557 9.60 -6.19 9.08
N ILE A 558 10.73 -5.97 9.72
CA ILE A 558 11.03 -6.43 11.07
C ILE A 558 11.30 -5.21 11.92
N LEU A 559 10.49 -5.07 12.97
CA LEU A 559 10.58 -4.00 13.94
C LEU A 559 11.21 -4.55 15.22
N ILE A 560 12.42 -4.12 15.52
CA ILE A 560 13.23 -4.60 16.64
C ILE A 560 12.97 -3.68 17.84
N ALA A 561 12.47 -4.27 18.92
CA ALA A 561 12.15 -3.62 20.18
C ALA A 561 12.64 -4.50 21.34
N LEU A 562 13.97 -4.61 21.45
CA LEU A 562 14.65 -5.40 22.47
C LEU A 562 14.79 -4.60 23.77
N GLU A 563 14.53 -5.21 24.91
CA GLU A 563 14.81 -4.60 26.20
C GLU A 563 16.34 -4.47 26.41
N ASN A 564 16.79 -3.33 26.94
CA ASN A 564 18.22 -3.01 27.18
C ASN A 564 19.16 -3.02 25.96
N ASN A 565 18.64 -3.12 24.73
CA ASN A 565 19.41 -3.09 23.49
C ASN A 565 20.63 -4.04 23.54
N ASP A 566 20.42 -5.26 24.05
CA ASP A 566 21.49 -6.28 24.12
C ASP A 566 22.07 -6.47 22.72
N ARG A 567 23.34 -6.10 22.59
CA ARG A 567 24.07 -6.18 21.32
C ARG A 567 24.07 -7.61 20.81
N THR A 568 24.12 -8.60 21.68
CA THR A 568 24.15 -10.02 21.35
C THR A 568 22.85 -10.44 20.65
N GLN A 569 21.70 -10.16 21.26
CA GLN A 569 20.38 -10.42 20.68
C GLN A 569 20.18 -9.64 19.37
N LEU A 570 20.63 -8.39 19.31
CA LEU A 570 20.56 -7.62 18.07
C LEU A 570 21.38 -8.25 16.94
N PHE A 571 22.58 -8.73 17.24
CA PHE A 571 23.43 -9.45 16.29
C PHE A 571 22.79 -10.76 15.83
N GLU A 572 22.15 -11.51 16.72
CA GLU A 572 21.42 -12.74 16.38
C GLU A 572 20.29 -12.45 15.39
N VAL A 573 19.48 -11.41 15.63
CA VAL A 573 18.39 -11.02 14.73
C VAL A 573 18.91 -10.58 13.37
N ILE A 574 19.99 -9.79 13.33
CA ILE A 574 20.63 -9.37 12.07
C ILE A 574 21.17 -10.59 11.31
N SER A 575 21.79 -11.54 12.02
CA SER A 575 22.33 -12.75 11.41
C SER A 575 21.24 -13.68 10.88
N ALA A 576 20.15 -13.87 11.65
CA ALA A 576 19.01 -14.69 11.25
C ALA A 576 18.24 -14.11 10.05
N THR A 577 18.40 -12.82 9.78
CA THR A 577 17.76 -12.12 8.66
C THR A 577 18.70 -11.83 7.50
N ASP A 578 19.99 -12.22 7.60
CA ASP A 578 20.94 -12.00 6.52
C ASP A 578 20.55 -12.82 5.28
N GLY A 579 20.61 -12.17 4.11
CA GLY A 579 20.19 -12.79 2.85
C GLY A 579 18.68 -12.85 2.59
N LEU A 580 17.82 -12.56 3.57
CA LEU A 580 16.37 -12.52 3.40
C LEU A 580 15.88 -11.17 2.84
N PRO A 581 14.77 -11.12 2.08
CA PRO A 581 14.25 -9.90 1.46
C PRO A 581 13.43 -9.04 2.44
N VAL A 582 13.91 -8.83 3.67
CA VAL A 582 13.24 -8.06 4.73
C VAL A 582 13.99 -6.79 5.11
N ARG A 583 13.26 -5.76 5.54
CA ARG A 583 13.86 -4.52 6.10
C ARG A 583 13.85 -4.56 7.61
N LEU A 584 14.98 -4.19 8.21
CA LEU A 584 15.16 -4.15 9.66
C LEU A 584 15.11 -2.71 10.18
N LYS A 585 14.25 -2.46 11.17
CA LYS A 585 14.17 -1.17 11.87
C LYS A 585 14.27 -1.40 13.37
N ILE A 586 15.04 -0.58 14.07
CA ILE A 586 15.13 -0.61 15.54
C ILE A 586 14.52 0.66 16.11
N VAL A 587 13.87 0.53 17.26
CA VAL A 587 13.62 1.67 18.15
C VAL A 587 14.94 2.10 18.80
N PRO A 588 15.47 3.30 18.52
CA PRO A 588 16.71 3.76 19.11
C PRO A 588 16.54 4.15 20.57
N ASP A 589 17.61 3.95 21.32
CA ASP A 589 17.71 4.45 22.69
C ASP A 589 17.91 5.98 22.69
N LEU A 590 17.31 6.67 23.67
CA LEU A 590 17.39 8.13 23.86
C LEU A 590 18.83 8.65 23.84
N TYR A 591 19.77 7.87 24.36
CA TYR A 591 21.20 8.21 24.37
C TYR A 591 21.80 8.33 22.97
N SER A 592 21.40 7.46 22.03
CA SER A 592 21.89 7.48 20.64
C SER A 592 21.37 8.68 19.84
N ILE A 593 20.22 9.24 20.25
CA ILE A 593 19.61 10.43 19.67
C ILE A 593 20.33 11.69 20.17
N ILE A 594 20.57 11.80 21.47
CA ILE A 594 21.23 12.95 22.10
C ILE A 594 22.68 13.10 21.62
N THR A 595 23.38 11.99 21.40
CA THR A 595 24.77 11.99 20.92
C THR A 595 24.91 12.24 19.41
N GLY A 596 23.81 12.35 18.67
CA GLY A 596 23.83 12.59 17.22
C GLY A 596 24.36 11.43 16.37
N GLN A 597 24.65 10.27 16.99
CA GLN A 597 25.13 9.07 16.28
C GLN A 597 24.03 8.40 15.44
N ALA A 598 22.76 8.64 15.78
CA ALA A 598 21.61 8.16 15.04
C ALA A 598 21.15 9.16 13.97
N ARG A 599 21.40 8.86 12.68
CA ARG A 599 20.63 9.50 11.60
C ARG A 599 19.20 8.95 11.63
N THR A 600 18.31 9.64 12.32
CA THR A 600 16.90 9.25 12.39
C THR A 600 16.14 9.79 11.18
N ASN A 601 15.45 8.90 10.44
CA ASN A 601 14.35 9.35 9.60
C ASN A 601 13.16 9.55 10.55
N GLN A 602 12.82 10.81 10.84
CA GLN A 602 11.68 11.11 11.70
C GLN A 602 10.39 10.74 10.96
N ILE A 603 9.77 9.64 11.37
CA ILE A 603 8.44 9.27 10.90
C ILE A 603 7.45 9.63 12.01
N TYR A 604 6.66 10.69 11.81
CA TYR A 604 5.56 11.09 12.70
C TYR A 604 5.94 11.21 14.20
N GLY A 605 7.16 11.68 14.49
CA GLY A 605 7.63 11.92 15.86
C GLY A 605 8.25 10.70 16.57
N PHE A 606 8.35 9.54 15.89
CA PHE A 606 9.04 8.37 16.41
C PHE A 606 10.33 8.12 15.63
N PRO A 607 11.49 8.07 16.30
CA PRO A 607 12.71 7.69 15.65
C PRO A 607 12.67 6.17 15.48
N LEU A 608 12.64 5.68 14.24
CA LEU A 608 13.02 4.30 13.93
C LEU A 608 14.31 4.41 13.12
N ILE A 609 15.37 3.72 13.54
CA ILE A 609 16.61 3.66 12.77
C ILE A 609 16.53 2.43 11.87
N GLU A 610 16.58 2.66 10.56
CA GLU A 610 16.82 1.60 9.60
C GLU A 610 18.29 1.15 9.77
N ILE A 611 18.51 -0.11 10.16
CA ILE A 611 19.87 -0.67 10.40
C ILE A 611 20.67 -0.76 9.09
N LEU A 612 19.96 -0.69 7.97
CA LEU A 612 20.49 -0.72 6.62
C LEU A 612 20.14 0.60 5.93
N PRO A 613 20.77 1.74 6.32
CA PRO A 613 20.48 3.01 5.68
C PRO A 613 20.82 2.96 4.19
N GLN A 614 20.16 3.83 3.41
CA GLN A 614 20.58 4.09 2.04
C GLN A 614 22.05 4.50 2.02
N LEU A 615 22.89 3.69 1.37
CA LEU A 615 24.34 3.87 1.35
C LEU A 615 24.76 5.23 0.75
N MET A 616 23.96 5.77 -0.17
CA MET A 616 24.23 7.01 -0.90
C MET A 616 22.90 7.59 -1.42
N PRO A 617 22.73 8.94 -1.45
CA PRO A 617 21.58 9.58 -2.09
C PRO A 617 21.46 9.18 -3.57
N ASP A 618 20.25 9.08 -4.13
CA ASP A 618 20.09 8.62 -5.53
C ASP A 618 20.76 9.52 -6.55
N TRP A 619 20.70 10.84 -6.38
CA TRP A 619 21.36 11.75 -7.31
C TRP A 619 22.88 11.48 -7.32
N GLU A 620 23.49 11.18 -6.17
CA GLU A 620 24.89 10.77 -6.08
C GLU A 620 25.12 9.41 -6.74
N LYS A 621 24.24 8.43 -6.52
CA LYS A 621 24.35 7.10 -7.12
C LYS A 621 24.24 7.13 -8.65
N GLN A 622 23.31 7.92 -9.18
CA GLN A 622 23.14 8.14 -10.61
C GLN A 622 24.32 8.90 -11.19
N THR A 623 24.79 9.94 -10.49
CA THR A 623 25.99 10.70 -10.88
C THR A 623 27.23 9.80 -10.88
N LYS A 624 27.42 8.97 -9.86
CA LYS A 624 28.48 7.94 -9.79
C LYS A 624 28.41 7.02 -11.00
N ARG A 625 27.22 6.55 -11.37
CA ARG A 625 27.04 5.71 -12.56
C ARG A 625 27.38 6.45 -13.86
N LEU A 626 27.02 7.72 -13.97
CA LEU A 626 27.37 8.54 -15.13
C LEU A 626 28.90 8.71 -15.23
N ILE A 627 29.56 9.01 -14.11
CA ILE A 627 31.03 9.10 -14.02
C ILE A 627 31.66 7.76 -14.42
N ASP A 628 31.16 6.63 -13.89
CA ASP A 628 31.63 5.29 -14.23
C ASP A 628 31.60 5.05 -15.75
N ILE A 629 30.50 5.43 -16.41
CA ILE A 629 30.33 5.25 -17.86
C ILE A 629 31.28 6.17 -18.64
N ILE A 630 31.33 7.46 -18.29
CA ILE A 630 32.15 8.46 -19.00
C ILE A 630 33.63 8.10 -18.91
N VAL A 631 34.14 7.86 -17.70
CA VAL A 631 35.56 7.55 -17.49
C VAL A 631 35.93 6.22 -18.16
N SER A 632 35.09 5.19 -18.05
CA SER A 632 35.35 3.90 -18.72
C SER A 632 35.35 4.03 -20.24
N SER A 633 34.45 4.84 -20.80
CA SER A 633 34.40 5.10 -22.24
C SER A 633 35.65 5.82 -22.72
N ILE A 634 36.10 6.84 -21.98
CA ILE A 634 37.33 7.57 -22.28
C ILE A 634 38.54 6.63 -22.25
N ILE A 635 38.71 5.83 -21.19
CA ILE A 635 39.87 4.93 -21.05
C ILE A 635 39.90 3.86 -22.15
N LEU A 636 38.75 3.28 -22.51
CA LEU A 636 38.69 2.27 -23.55
C LEU A 636 38.93 2.87 -24.94
N LEU A 637 38.25 3.98 -25.28
CA LEU A 637 38.34 4.60 -26.61
C LEU A 637 39.68 5.32 -26.84
N ALA A 638 40.10 6.17 -25.90
CA ALA A 638 41.36 6.92 -26.05
C ALA A 638 42.59 6.00 -25.94
N GLY A 639 42.50 4.92 -25.16
CA GLY A 639 43.57 3.95 -25.00
C GLY A 639 43.63 2.86 -26.08
N THR A 640 42.66 2.79 -27.00
CA THR A 640 42.59 1.76 -28.07
C THR A 640 43.93 1.46 -28.76
N PRO A 641 44.72 2.46 -29.24
CA PRO A 641 46.00 2.16 -29.89
C PRO A 641 47.00 1.46 -28.97
N LEU A 642 47.02 1.83 -27.68
CA LEU A 642 47.88 1.22 -26.67
C LEU A 642 47.41 -0.21 -26.31
N TRP A 643 46.11 -0.42 -26.16
CA TRP A 643 45.52 -1.72 -25.82
C TRP A 643 45.73 -2.76 -26.93
N LEU A 644 45.70 -2.33 -28.20
CA LEU A 644 46.05 -3.18 -29.34
C LEU A 644 47.54 -3.58 -29.33
N LEU A 645 48.43 -2.65 -28.97
CA LEU A 645 49.85 -2.95 -28.82
C LEU A 645 50.09 -3.96 -27.69
N VAL A 646 49.45 -3.75 -26.52
CA VAL A 646 49.51 -4.70 -25.39
C VAL A 646 48.98 -6.08 -25.80
N ALA A 647 47.87 -6.13 -26.54
CA ALA A 647 47.32 -7.37 -27.06
C ALA A 647 48.28 -8.11 -27.99
N LEU A 648 48.98 -7.39 -28.88
CA LEU A 648 50.00 -7.95 -29.77
C LEU A 648 51.18 -8.50 -28.96
N ILE A 649 51.70 -7.75 -28.00
CA ILE A 649 52.83 -8.18 -27.15
C ILE A 649 52.47 -9.46 -26.37
N ILE A 650 51.26 -9.54 -25.80
CA ILE A 650 50.79 -10.75 -25.08
C ILE A 650 50.72 -11.96 -26.02
N LYS A 651 50.31 -11.75 -27.27
CA LYS A 651 50.19 -12.81 -28.27
C LYS A 651 51.56 -13.33 -28.74
N LEU A 652 52.55 -12.44 -28.80
CA LEU A 652 53.94 -12.78 -29.13
C LEU A 652 54.67 -13.47 -27.96
N ASP A 653 54.33 -13.13 -26.72
CA ASP A 653 54.98 -13.69 -25.51
C ASP A 653 54.53 -15.13 -25.19
N SER A 654 53.25 -15.48 -25.40
CA SER A 654 52.74 -16.82 -25.08
C SER A 654 51.54 -17.26 -25.94
N ARG A 655 51.38 -18.58 -26.18
CA ARG A 655 50.23 -19.15 -26.93
C ARG A 655 48.91 -19.00 -26.15
N GLY A 656 47.78 -18.87 -26.86
CA GLY A 656 46.42 -18.76 -26.29
C GLY A 656 45.72 -17.39 -26.52
N PRO A 657 44.56 -17.13 -25.85
CA PRO A 657 43.80 -15.89 -25.98
C PRO A 657 44.43 -14.73 -25.19
N VAL A 658 44.27 -13.50 -25.71
CA VAL A 658 44.79 -12.27 -25.09
C VAL A 658 44.03 -11.90 -23.82
N LEU A 659 42.71 -12.11 -23.83
CA LEU A 659 41.83 -11.83 -22.70
C LEU A 659 41.65 -13.10 -21.86
N TYR A 660 41.75 -12.91 -20.55
CA TYR A 660 41.40 -13.89 -19.53
C TYR A 660 40.04 -13.53 -18.93
N ALA A 661 39.14 -14.52 -18.86
CA ALA A 661 37.82 -14.38 -18.23
C ALA A 661 37.74 -15.30 -17.01
N GLN A 662 37.24 -14.78 -15.88
CA GLN A 662 37.05 -15.57 -14.67
C GLN A 662 35.72 -15.22 -13.99
N GLU A 663 35.02 -16.23 -13.51
CA GLU A 663 33.77 -16.03 -12.80
C GLU A 663 34.00 -15.44 -11.40
N ARG A 664 33.23 -14.41 -11.07
CA ARG A 664 33.27 -13.67 -9.81
C ARG A 664 31.87 -13.36 -9.32
N VAL A 665 31.75 -13.14 -8.02
CA VAL A 665 30.51 -12.71 -7.38
C VAL A 665 30.43 -11.18 -7.38
N GLY A 666 29.36 -10.65 -7.95
CA GLY A 666 29.08 -9.22 -8.05
C GLY A 666 27.89 -8.77 -7.20
N PHE A 667 27.26 -7.69 -7.65
CA PHE A 667 26.15 -7.04 -6.95
C PHE A 667 25.00 -8.01 -6.65
N ASN A 668 24.53 -8.01 -5.40
CA ASN A 668 23.53 -8.91 -4.84
C ASN A 668 23.85 -10.41 -5.05
N GLY A 669 25.13 -10.77 -5.11
CA GLY A 669 25.56 -12.16 -5.25
C GLY A 669 25.49 -12.70 -6.68
N LYS A 670 25.16 -11.88 -7.68
CA LYS A 670 25.08 -12.33 -9.08
C LYS A 670 26.46 -12.65 -9.63
N LEU A 671 26.58 -13.79 -10.33
CA LEU A 671 27.80 -14.20 -10.99
C LEU A 671 28.04 -13.39 -12.27
N PHE A 672 29.29 -13.01 -12.52
CA PHE A 672 29.71 -12.37 -13.77
C PHE A 672 31.15 -12.73 -14.12
N ASN A 673 31.52 -12.57 -15.40
CA ASN A 673 32.88 -12.81 -15.88
C ASN A 673 33.71 -11.53 -15.82
N ILE A 674 34.74 -11.50 -14.99
CA ILE A 674 35.72 -10.41 -14.98
C ILE A 674 36.70 -10.58 -16.14
N TYR A 675 36.93 -9.52 -16.92
CA TYR A 675 37.88 -9.55 -18.02
C TYR A 675 39.22 -8.92 -17.61
N LYS A 676 40.32 -9.58 -17.97
CA LYS A 676 41.68 -9.08 -17.76
C LYS A 676 42.55 -9.34 -18.98
N PHE A 677 43.63 -8.57 -19.14
CA PHE A 677 44.69 -9.01 -20.03
C PHE A 677 45.44 -10.17 -19.38
N ARG A 678 45.75 -11.17 -20.19
CA ARG A 678 46.45 -12.36 -19.72
C ARG A 678 47.86 -11.99 -19.26
N SER A 679 48.16 -12.30 -18.00
CA SER A 679 49.48 -12.13 -17.38
C SER A 679 50.12 -13.45 -16.92
N MET A 680 49.39 -14.56 -17.05
CA MET A 680 49.84 -15.91 -16.66
C MET A 680 49.80 -16.87 -17.86
N VAL A 681 50.58 -17.96 -17.79
CA VAL A 681 50.62 -19.01 -18.81
C VAL A 681 49.22 -19.63 -19.01
N HIS A 682 48.91 -20.03 -20.24
CA HIS A 682 47.66 -20.74 -20.53
C HIS A 682 47.53 -22.01 -19.68
N ASP A 683 46.35 -22.24 -19.09
CA ASP A 683 46.08 -23.37 -18.17
C ASP A 683 46.85 -23.37 -16.83
N ALA A 684 47.33 -22.20 -16.38
CA ALA A 684 48.05 -22.04 -15.10
C ALA A 684 47.33 -22.60 -13.84
N GLU A 685 46.01 -22.75 -13.86
CA GLU A 685 45.23 -23.28 -12.72
C GLU A 685 44.84 -24.78 -12.85
N LYS A 686 45.15 -25.47 -13.97
CA LYS A 686 44.73 -26.87 -14.19
C LYS A 686 45.27 -27.85 -13.16
N SER A 687 46.47 -27.59 -12.61
CA SER A 687 47.14 -28.48 -11.65
C SER A 687 46.98 -28.06 -10.18
N THR A 688 46.62 -26.80 -9.88
CA THR A 688 46.60 -26.27 -8.51
C THR A 688 45.21 -25.99 -7.95
N GLY A 689 44.18 -25.91 -8.80
CA GLY A 689 42.88 -25.38 -8.39
C GLY A 689 42.93 -23.89 -8.00
N PRO A 690 41.86 -23.36 -7.37
CA PRO A 690 41.75 -21.95 -7.00
C PRO A 690 42.61 -21.63 -5.77
N THR A 691 43.86 -21.24 -5.99
CA THR A 691 44.78 -20.77 -4.93
C THR A 691 45.02 -19.26 -5.01
N TRP A 692 45.33 -18.62 -3.88
CA TRP A 692 45.81 -17.23 -3.89
C TRP A 692 47.18 -17.16 -4.56
N ALA A 693 47.43 -16.07 -5.32
CA ALA A 693 48.70 -15.89 -6.01
C ALA A 693 49.77 -15.42 -5.01
N ALA A 694 50.93 -16.10 -4.99
CA ALA A 694 52.11 -15.69 -4.22
C ALA A 694 52.88 -14.56 -4.93
N GLU A 695 53.76 -13.84 -4.21
CA GLU A 695 54.52 -12.69 -4.74
C GLU A 695 55.43 -13.05 -5.94
N ASP A 696 56.06 -14.23 -5.93
CA ASP A 696 56.90 -14.76 -7.02
C ASP A 696 56.28 -16.02 -7.64
N ASP A 697 55.10 -15.86 -8.24
CA ASP A 697 54.38 -16.96 -8.85
C ASP A 697 55.01 -17.40 -10.20
N PRO A 698 55.49 -18.66 -10.33
CA PRO A 698 56.13 -19.15 -11.55
C PRO A 698 55.17 -19.21 -12.75
N ARG A 699 53.86 -19.04 -12.52
CA ARG A 699 52.82 -19.03 -13.56
C ARG A 699 52.77 -17.70 -14.32
N ILE A 700 53.47 -16.64 -13.88
CA ILE A 700 53.45 -15.31 -14.51
C ILE A 700 54.43 -15.25 -15.70
N THR A 701 53.99 -14.66 -16.83
CA THR A 701 54.86 -14.52 -18.02
C THR A 701 55.81 -13.32 -17.90
N ARG A 702 56.85 -13.25 -18.75
CA ARG A 702 57.85 -12.16 -18.72
C ARG A 702 57.21 -10.79 -18.94
N VAL A 703 56.31 -10.70 -19.92
CA VAL A 703 55.50 -9.49 -20.17
C VAL A 703 54.45 -9.32 -19.07
N GLY A 704 53.86 -10.43 -18.58
CA GLY A 704 52.87 -10.43 -17.51
C GLY A 704 53.35 -9.73 -16.23
N LYS A 705 54.64 -9.83 -15.89
CA LYS A 705 55.24 -9.12 -14.74
C LYS A 705 55.12 -7.60 -14.87
N TRP A 706 55.39 -7.04 -16.05
CA TRP A 706 55.27 -5.60 -16.32
C TRP A 706 53.81 -5.15 -16.40
N ILE A 707 52.95 -5.93 -17.05
CA ILE A 707 51.52 -5.64 -17.16
C ILE A 707 50.86 -5.56 -15.77
N ARG A 708 51.19 -6.49 -14.85
CA ARG A 708 50.68 -6.47 -13.46
C ARG A 708 51.25 -5.32 -12.65
N LYS A 709 52.55 -5.03 -12.78
CA LYS A 709 53.21 -3.90 -12.10
C LYS A 709 52.57 -2.57 -12.47
N LEU A 710 52.20 -2.39 -13.74
CA LEU A 710 51.51 -1.19 -14.24
C LEU A 710 49.98 -1.26 -14.12
N ARG A 711 49.42 -2.35 -13.57
CA ARG A 711 47.97 -2.65 -13.52
C ARG A 711 47.25 -2.58 -14.86
N ILE A 712 47.99 -2.72 -15.95
CA ILE A 712 47.43 -2.76 -17.30
C ILE A 712 46.55 -4.01 -17.45
N ASP A 713 46.80 -5.08 -16.70
CA ASP A 713 46.00 -6.31 -16.75
C ASP A 713 44.52 -6.07 -16.40
N GLU A 714 44.23 -5.01 -15.66
CA GLU A 714 42.88 -4.68 -15.20
C GLU A 714 42.10 -3.79 -16.17
N VAL A 715 42.72 -3.26 -17.22
CA VAL A 715 42.06 -2.37 -18.20
C VAL A 715 40.83 -2.99 -18.86
N PRO A 716 40.78 -4.29 -19.20
CA PRO A 716 39.56 -4.87 -19.75
C PRO A 716 38.37 -4.84 -18.78
N GLN A 717 38.57 -4.65 -17.47
CA GLN A 717 37.48 -4.52 -16.49
C GLN A 717 36.65 -3.25 -16.69
N PHE A 718 37.17 -2.21 -17.35
CA PHE A 718 36.37 -1.02 -17.69
C PHE A 718 35.19 -1.38 -18.63
N TYR A 719 35.29 -2.48 -19.37
CA TYR A 719 34.16 -3.02 -20.12
C TYR A 719 33.08 -3.62 -19.20
N ASN A 720 33.47 -4.29 -18.11
CA ASN A 720 32.52 -4.75 -17.09
C ASN A 720 31.83 -3.56 -16.40
N VAL A 721 32.55 -2.43 -16.23
CA VAL A 721 31.95 -1.18 -15.75
C VAL A 721 30.89 -0.68 -16.73
N LEU A 722 31.17 -0.62 -18.03
CA LEU A 722 30.16 -0.24 -19.03
C LEU A 722 28.93 -1.16 -19.03
N LYS A 723 29.12 -2.48 -18.92
CA LYS A 723 28.04 -3.46 -18.75
C LYS A 723 27.22 -3.29 -17.47
N GLY A 724 27.75 -2.59 -16.48
CA GLY A 724 27.10 -2.37 -15.18
C GLY A 724 27.26 -3.52 -14.19
N GLU A 725 28.18 -4.45 -14.47
CA GLU A 725 28.58 -5.54 -13.58
C GLU A 725 29.55 -5.03 -12.50
N MET A 726 30.38 -4.04 -12.84
CA MET A 726 31.34 -3.36 -11.95
C MET A 726 31.10 -1.84 -11.88
N SER A 727 31.77 -1.18 -10.94
CA SER A 727 31.93 0.27 -10.81
C SER A 727 33.42 0.62 -10.80
N LEU A 728 33.80 1.88 -10.99
CA LEU A 728 35.19 2.30 -10.82
C LEU A 728 35.66 2.06 -9.38
N VAL A 729 34.82 2.44 -8.43
CA VAL A 729 35.09 2.36 -6.99
C VAL A 729 34.08 1.46 -6.29
N GLY A 730 34.59 0.49 -5.52
CA GLY A 730 33.79 -0.44 -4.71
C GLY A 730 34.65 -1.60 -4.17
N PRO A 731 34.09 -2.49 -3.33
CA PRO A 731 34.76 -3.70 -2.87
C PRO A 731 35.21 -4.57 -4.06
N ARG A 732 36.43 -5.11 -4.01
CA ARG A 732 36.93 -5.95 -5.11
C ARG A 732 36.16 -7.30 -5.17
N PRO A 733 35.78 -7.80 -6.36
CA PRO A 733 34.95 -8.99 -6.47
C PRO A 733 35.73 -10.28 -6.17
N GLU A 734 35.11 -11.23 -5.48
CA GLU A 734 35.74 -12.50 -5.08
C GLU A 734 35.18 -13.71 -5.84
N ARG A 735 35.94 -14.81 -5.84
CA ARG A 735 35.50 -16.07 -6.49
C ARG A 735 34.34 -16.68 -5.69
N PRO A 736 33.36 -17.32 -6.35
CA PRO A 736 32.20 -17.93 -5.68
C PRO A 736 32.59 -18.88 -4.54
N TYR A 737 33.58 -19.74 -4.80
CA TYR A 737 34.14 -20.66 -3.80
C TYR A 737 34.58 -19.97 -2.49
N PHE A 738 35.31 -18.85 -2.59
CA PHE A 738 35.75 -18.11 -1.40
C PHE A 738 34.60 -17.36 -0.74
N VAL A 739 33.65 -16.84 -1.52
CA VAL A 739 32.48 -16.15 -0.96
C VAL A 739 31.64 -17.10 -0.12
N GLU A 740 31.40 -18.33 -0.57
CA GLU A 740 30.64 -19.32 0.21
C GLU A 740 31.36 -19.72 1.50
N LYS A 741 32.68 -19.89 1.45
CA LYS A 741 33.49 -20.18 2.64
C LYS A 741 33.48 -19.01 3.62
N LEU A 742 33.77 -17.80 3.15
CA LEU A 742 33.87 -16.61 4.00
C LEU A 742 32.53 -16.17 4.58
N LYS A 743 31.41 -16.43 3.89
CA LYS A 743 30.06 -16.22 4.45
C LYS A 743 29.81 -17.05 5.72
N LYS A 744 30.38 -18.25 5.82
CA LYS A 744 30.23 -19.12 6.99
C LYS A 744 31.15 -18.72 8.14
N GLU A 745 32.34 -18.21 7.82
CA GLU A 745 33.39 -17.89 8.80
C GLU A 745 33.34 -16.44 9.32
N LEU A 746 32.88 -15.49 8.49
CA LEU A 746 32.86 -14.07 8.80
C LEU A 746 31.43 -13.52 8.82
N PRO A 747 30.92 -13.11 10.00
CA PRO A 747 29.64 -12.42 10.11
C PRO A 747 29.61 -11.18 9.21
N LEU A 748 28.42 -10.87 8.67
CA LEU A 748 28.18 -9.70 7.80
C LEU A 748 28.96 -9.69 6.48
N TYR A 749 29.68 -10.77 6.12
CA TYR A 749 30.43 -10.83 4.87
C TYR A 749 29.54 -10.58 3.63
N SER A 750 28.29 -11.04 3.65
CA SER A 750 27.29 -10.78 2.61
C SER A 750 27.06 -9.29 2.32
N ARG A 751 27.29 -8.40 3.29
CA ARG A 751 27.02 -6.96 3.14
C ARG A 751 27.86 -6.31 2.05
N ARG A 752 29.12 -6.71 1.86
CA ARG A 752 29.99 -6.15 0.80
C ARG A 752 29.43 -6.38 -0.60
N LEU A 753 28.57 -7.38 -0.78
CA LEU A 753 27.90 -7.70 -2.04
C LEU A 753 26.68 -6.82 -2.32
N LYS A 754 26.27 -5.95 -1.39
CA LYS A 754 25.16 -5.00 -1.55
C LYS A 754 25.51 -3.77 -2.40
N VAL A 755 26.74 -3.68 -2.92
CA VAL A 755 27.18 -2.66 -3.87
C VAL A 755 27.86 -3.30 -5.07
N ARG A 756 27.94 -2.57 -6.18
CA ARG A 756 28.70 -3.06 -7.34
C ARG A 756 30.18 -3.17 -6.96
N PRO A 757 30.84 -4.28 -7.34
CA PRO A 757 32.26 -4.40 -7.10
C PRO A 757 33.06 -3.34 -7.87
N GLY A 758 34.18 -2.91 -7.29
CA GLY A 758 35.05 -1.89 -7.84
C GLY A 758 36.23 -2.47 -8.62
N ILE A 759 36.76 -1.70 -9.58
CA ILE A 759 38.13 -1.90 -10.09
C ILE A 759 39.13 -1.57 -8.98
N THR A 760 38.91 -0.45 -8.28
CA THR A 760 39.62 -0.04 -7.07
C THR A 760 38.67 0.07 -5.87
N GLY A 761 39.19 0.03 -4.65
CA GLY A 761 38.42 0.08 -3.42
C GLY A 761 39.24 0.56 -2.23
N TRP A 762 38.55 0.97 -1.16
CA TRP A 762 39.20 1.48 0.05
C TRP A 762 40.17 0.48 0.68
N ALA A 763 39.78 -0.80 0.73
CA ALA A 763 40.62 -1.87 1.25
C ALA A 763 41.91 -2.05 0.42
N GLN A 764 41.88 -1.83 -0.90
CA GLN A 764 43.08 -1.93 -1.76
C GLN A 764 44.08 -0.79 -1.51
N ILE A 765 43.64 0.34 -0.97
CA ILE A 765 44.50 1.49 -0.65
C ILE A 765 45.07 1.38 0.76
N LYS A 766 44.34 0.76 1.70
CA LYS A 766 44.68 0.72 3.13
C LYS A 766 45.21 -0.63 3.63
N GLY A 767 44.84 -1.74 3.00
CA GLY A 767 45.17 -3.09 3.45
C GLY A 767 46.50 -3.64 2.90
N LYS A 768 46.99 -4.70 3.55
CA LYS A 768 48.09 -5.56 3.06
C LYS A 768 47.54 -6.75 2.27
N TYR A 769 48.39 -7.58 1.67
CA TYR A 769 47.96 -8.77 0.91
C TYR A 769 47.25 -9.80 1.80
N ASP A 770 46.25 -10.49 1.24
CA ASP A 770 45.47 -11.53 1.92
C ASP A 770 46.33 -12.80 2.09
N THR A 771 47.00 -12.97 3.22
CA THR A 771 47.81 -14.17 3.54
C THR A 771 47.19 -15.04 4.62
N THR A 772 46.40 -14.45 5.51
CA THR A 772 45.73 -15.11 6.63
C THR A 772 44.24 -14.77 6.69
N LEU A 773 43.46 -15.55 7.46
CA LEU A 773 42.03 -15.25 7.69
C LEU A 773 41.84 -13.88 8.36
N GLU A 774 42.79 -13.45 9.18
CA GLU A 774 42.72 -12.17 9.88
C GLU A 774 42.96 -10.98 8.91
N ASP A 775 43.79 -11.16 7.89
CA ASP A 775 43.94 -10.17 6.80
C ASP A 775 42.60 -9.99 6.06
N VAL A 776 41.88 -11.09 5.81
CA VAL A 776 40.57 -11.05 5.16
C VAL A 776 39.53 -10.37 6.05
N ARG A 777 39.58 -10.59 7.38
CA ARG A 777 38.74 -9.86 8.34
C ARG A 777 39.04 -8.36 8.31
N GLN A 778 40.30 -7.95 8.29
CA GLN A 778 40.69 -6.54 8.20
C GLN A 778 40.24 -5.91 6.88
N LYS A 779 40.39 -6.62 5.77
CA LYS A 779 39.88 -6.20 4.45
C LYS A 779 38.37 -6.02 4.46
N LEU A 780 37.63 -6.94 5.09
CA LEU A 780 36.19 -6.82 5.27
C LEU A 780 35.82 -5.56 6.08
N GLN A 781 36.57 -5.23 7.14
CA GLN A 781 36.33 -4.01 7.92
C GLN A 781 36.49 -2.74 7.05
N TYR A 782 37.50 -2.68 6.20
CA TYR A 782 37.67 -1.55 5.28
C TYR A 782 36.56 -1.49 4.21
N ASP A 783 36.13 -2.63 3.69
CA ASP A 783 34.99 -2.69 2.76
C ASP A 783 33.71 -2.18 3.44
N LEU A 784 33.42 -2.63 4.67
CA LEU A 784 32.26 -2.16 5.45
C LEU A 784 32.34 -0.66 5.76
N PHE A 785 33.52 -0.15 6.13
CA PHE A 785 33.74 1.28 6.33
C PHE A 785 33.45 2.09 5.07
N TYR A 786 33.84 1.60 3.89
CA TYR A 786 33.51 2.25 2.62
C TYR A 786 32.01 2.26 2.38
N LEU A 787 31.30 1.15 2.64
CA LEU A 787 29.85 1.07 2.50
C LEU A 787 29.14 2.11 3.39
N GLU A 788 29.58 2.27 4.63
CA GLU A 788 28.98 3.23 5.58
C GLU A 788 29.24 4.71 5.22
N ASN A 789 30.35 4.99 4.53
CA ASN A 789 30.79 6.35 4.19
C ASN A 789 30.72 6.63 2.68
N MET A 790 29.93 5.86 1.95
CA MET A 790 29.87 5.91 0.50
C MET A 790 29.32 7.28 0.04
N SER A 791 30.15 8.03 -0.69
CA SER A 791 29.81 9.35 -1.24
C SER A 791 30.67 9.64 -2.46
N LEU A 792 30.24 10.55 -3.33
CA LEU A 792 31.05 10.97 -4.48
C LEU A 792 32.42 11.53 -4.04
N ARG A 793 32.47 12.19 -2.89
CA ARG A 793 33.72 12.69 -2.29
C ARG A 793 34.65 11.55 -1.87
N MET A 794 34.12 10.50 -1.25
CA MET A 794 34.91 9.33 -0.87
C MET A 794 35.42 8.57 -2.09
N ASP A 795 34.59 8.43 -3.13
CA ASP A 795 35.01 7.83 -4.40
C ASP A 795 36.14 8.61 -5.06
N LEU A 796 36.02 9.94 -5.13
CA LEU A 796 37.08 10.79 -5.68
C LEU A 796 38.38 10.64 -4.89
N LYS A 797 38.31 10.59 -3.55
CA LYS A 797 39.47 10.35 -2.68
C LYS A 797 40.12 8.99 -2.97
N ILE A 798 39.33 7.94 -3.18
CA ILE A 798 39.83 6.60 -3.55
C ILE A 798 40.51 6.64 -4.92
N LEU A 799 39.90 7.27 -5.92
CA LEU A 799 40.46 7.36 -7.27
C LEU A 799 41.80 8.10 -7.29
N ILE A 800 41.90 9.25 -6.62
CA ILE A 800 43.15 10.04 -6.52
C ILE A 800 44.25 9.20 -5.84
N ASN A 801 43.94 8.56 -4.71
CA ASN A 801 44.91 7.70 -4.03
C ASN A 801 45.33 6.50 -4.87
N THR A 802 44.41 5.92 -5.64
CA THR A 802 44.71 4.81 -6.56
C THR A 802 45.71 5.25 -7.61
N ILE A 803 45.50 6.42 -8.23
CA ILE A 803 46.44 7.00 -9.20
C ILE A 803 47.82 7.21 -8.56
N TYR A 804 47.87 7.75 -7.34
CA TYR A 804 49.13 7.93 -6.59
C TYR A 804 49.85 6.59 -6.31
N VAL A 805 49.13 5.54 -5.92
CA VAL A 805 49.70 4.21 -5.67
C VAL A 805 50.24 3.59 -6.96
N ILE A 806 49.56 3.77 -8.10
CA ILE A 806 50.01 3.29 -9.41
C ILE A 806 51.31 3.99 -9.82
N PHE A 807 51.37 5.32 -9.73
CA PHE A 807 52.57 6.08 -10.12
C PHE A 807 53.77 5.87 -9.18
N SER A 808 53.52 5.62 -7.89
CA SER A 808 54.60 5.36 -6.93
C SER A 808 55.16 3.93 -6.98
N GLY A 809 54.53 3.03 -7.76
CA GLY A 809 54.99 1.64 -7.91
C GLY A 809 54.90 0.79 -6.64
N LYS A 810 54.34 1.32 -5.54
CA LYS A 810 54.18 0.66 -4.22
C LYS A 810 53.01 -0.34 -4.17
N GLY A 811 52.54 -0.78 -5.34
CA GLY A 811 51.42 -1.71 -5.47
C GLY A 811 51.80 -3.19 -5.37
N HIS A 812 53.08 -3.49 -5.09
CA HIS A 812 53.62 -4.82 -4.84
C HIS A 812 54.40 -4.80 -3.54
#